data_AF-A0A2K3P6G1-F1
#
_entry.id   AF-A0A2K3P6G1-F1
#
_cell.length_a   1.000
_cell.length_b   1.000
_cell.length_c   1.000
_cell.angle_alpha   90.00
_cell.angle_beta   90.00
_cell.angle_gamma   90.00
#
_symmetry.space_group_name_H-M   'P 1'
#
loop_
_entity.id
_entity.type
_entity.pdbx_description
1 polymer ?
#
loop_
_entity_poly.entity_id
_entity_poly.type
_entity_poly.pdbx_seq_one_letter_code
_entity_poly.pdbx_strand_id
1 'polypeptide(L)'
;MPPQLRTRTPRINPNQNPNQNPITKPAPRGRRGRPAKNRNAIAENEQPHAPLVRVSTDNNNNNIIIKQDIMDDDCNSGARTPDDKAPVADDEGTTPPIPEKVQVGGSPLYRVDRKLGKGGFGQVYVGRRVGAGAGAHEVALKFEHKSSKGCNYGPPYEWQVYNVLGGSHGVPRVHYKGKQGDFYVMVMDILGPSLWDVWNNKTHTMTAEMVACIAIEAVSILEKMHSRGYVHGDVKPENFLLGPPGTHEEKKLFLVDLGLATRWRDNSTGLHVDYDQRPDVFRGTVRYASVHAHLGRTGSRRDDLESLAYTLIFLLRGRLPWQGYQGENKGFLVCKKKMSTSPENMCILCPAPFRQFIEYVVNLKFDEEPNYAKYISLFDGIVGPNPDIRPINTDGAQKVGHKRGRLTMEEDDDEQPKKKVRMGMPATQWISVYNARRPMKQRYHYNVTDIRLSQHIEKGYEDGLFISSVACCSNLWALIMDAGTGFTAQVYELSPHFLHKEWIMEQWEKNYYISAIAGANNGSSLVVMSKGNSLKLYSSGIGYFGGTQYLQQSYKVSESFPFKWINKKWKEGFFVTAMATSGSRWAIVMSRGAGFSDQVVELDFLYPSEGIHRRWDSGFRITSTAATYDQAALVLSIPRKKPTDETQETLRTSDFPSTHVKEKWSKNLYIASICYGRTVS
;
A
#
# COMPACT_ATOMS: atom_id res chain seq x y z
N MET A 1 -9.06 -29.21 5.09
CA MET A 1 -9.73 -28.56 6.24
C MET A 1 -9.29 -27.10 6.29
N PRO A 2 -10.20 -26.11 6.27
CA PRO A 2 -9.80 -24.71 6.37
C PRO A 2 -9.44 -24.36 7.84
N PRO A 3 -8.46 -23.46 8.08
CA PRO A 3 -7.86 -23.33 9.40
C PRO A 3 -8.74 -22.55 10.39
N GLN A 4 -9.07 -23.17 11.52
CA GLN A 4 -9.36 -22.45 12.76
C GLN A 4 -8.04 -21.99 13.37
N LEU A 5 -7.90 -20.70 13.74
CA LEU A 5 -6.75 -20.24 14.52
C LEU A 5 -7.15 -19.14 15.55
N ARG A 6 -7.15 -19.60 16.80
CA ARG A 6 -6.73 -18.99 18.09
C ARG A 6 -7.31 -17.65 18.55
N THR A 7 -8.05 -17.77 19.66
CA THR A 7 -8.33 -16.76 20.69
C THR A 7 -7.05 -16.25 21.35
N ARG A 8 -7.00 -14.96 21.71
CA ARG A 8 -5.97 -14.42 22.61
C ARG A 8 -6.65 -13.55 23.68
N THR A 9 -6.69 -14.07 24.90
CA THR A 9 -7.04 -13.32 26.12
C THR A 9 -5.85 -12.48 26.57
N PRO A 10 -6.05 -11.29 27.20
CA PRO A 10 -4.95 -10.51 27.75
C PRO A 10 -4.30 -11.24 28.93
N ARG A 11 -2.96 -11.32 28.94
CA ARG A 11 -2.20 -11.72 30.14
C ARG A 11 -2.24 -10.59 31.16
N ILE A 12 -2.80 -10.85 32.34
CA ILE A 12 -2.66 -9.99 33.52
C ILE A 12 -1.25 -10.17 34.05
N ASN A 13 -0.52 -9.08 34.19
CA ASN A 13 0.79 -9.04 34.84
C ASN A 13 0.57 -8.72 36.33
N PRO A 14 0.78 -9.66 37.28
CA PRO A 14 0.56 -9.39 38.69
C PRO A 14 1.86 -8.85 39.28
N ASN A 15 2.06 -7.52 39.20
CA ASN A 15 2.95 -6.79 40.10
C ASN A 15 2.87 -5.30 39.82
N GLN A 16 2.12 -4.57 40.64
CA GLN A 16 2.48 -3.20 41.03
C GLN A 16 1.73 -2.84 42.32
N ASN A 17 2.52 -2.61 43.36
CA ASN A 17 2.08 -2.24 44.71
C ASN A 17 1.56 -0.78 44.72
N PRO A 18 0.60 -0.44 45.59
CA PRO A 18 -0.04 0.86 45.64
C PRO A 18 0.68 1.77 46.63
N ASN A 19 1.25 2.88 46.18
CA ASN A 19 1.43 4.09 46.99
C ASN A 19 2.09 5.20 46.18
N GLN A 20 1.34 6.25 45.86
CA GLN A 20 1.80 7.64 45.92
C GLN A 20 0.61 8.60 45.74
N ASN A 21 0.41 9.44 46.76
CA ASN A 21 -0.61 10.48 46.83
C ASN A 21 -0.24 11.72 45.98
N PRO A 22 -1.23 12.57 45.64
CA PRO A 22 -1.18 13.45 44.46
C PRO A 22 -0.62 14.85 44.74
N ILE A 23 0.11 15.40 43.77
CA ILE A 23 0.53 16.80 43.73
C ILE A 23 -0.50 17.60 42.90
N THR A 24 -1.14 18.56 43.57
CA THR A 24 -2.09 19.54 43.04
C THR A 24 -1.38 20.68 42.32
N LYS A 25 -1.84 21.07 41.12
CA LYS A 25 -1.64 22.40 40.51
C LYS A 25 -2.85 22.82 39.65
N PRO A 26 -3.08 24.15 39.47
CA PRO A 26 -4.42 24.74 39.54
C PRO A 26 -5.09 25.00 38.19
N ALA A 27 -6.40 25.19 38.25
CA ALA A 27 -7.29 25.53 37.13
C ALA A 27 -7.07 26.96 36.58
N PRO A 28 -7.35 27.20 35.28
CA PRO A 28 -7.67 28.52 34.78
C PRO A 28 -9.20 28.70 34.59
N ARG A 29 -9.59 29.94 34.88
CA ARG A 29 -10.94 30.50 34.95
C ARG A 29 -11.69 30.48 33.61
N GLY A 30 -13.01 30.32 33.70
CA GLY A 30 -13.93 30.39 32.57
C GLY A 30 -14.15 31.80 32.01
N ARG A 31 -14.65 31.84 30.77
CA ARG A 31 -15.38 32.99 30.21
C ARG A 31 -16.68 32.51 29.55
N ARG A 32 -17.73 33.27 29.85
CA ARG A 32 -19.15 33.12 29.52
C ARG A 32 -19.41 33.07 28.01
N GLY A 33 -20.44 32.32 27.61
CA GLY A 33 -20.89 32.18 26.22
C GLY A 33 -22.05 33.09 25.79
N ARG A 34 -22.47 32.94 24.51
CA ARG A 34 -23.81 33.14 23.91
C ARG A 34 -23.73 32.97 22.36
N PRO A 35 -24.83 32.79 21.59
CA PRO A 35 -25.41 31.50 21.20
C PRO A 35 -25.39 31.22 19.67
N ALA A 36 -25.91 30.05 19.30
CA ALA A 36 -25.94 29.43 17.98
C ALA A 36 -26.67 30.18 16.85
N LYS A 37 -26.28 29.90 15.60
CA LYS A 37 -27.13 30.02 14.40
C LYS A 37 -26.96 28.80 13.48
N ASN A 38 -28.10 28.22 13.12
CA ASN A 38 -28.31 27.18 12.10
C ASN A 38 -27.61 27.48 10.77
N ARG A 39 -27.16 26.43 10.07
CA ARG A 39 -27.15 26.41 8.59
C ARG A 39 -27.03 24.98 8.02
N ASN A 40 -27.66 24.85 6.86
CA ASN A 40 -28.19 23.65 6.23
C ASN A 40 -27.15 22.76 5.55
N ALA A 41 -27.59 21.53 5.28
CA ALA A 41 -26.96 20.56 4.38
C ALA A 41 -26.79 21.13 2.96
N ILE A 42 -25.66 20.81 2.33
CA ILE A 42 -25.34 21.16 0.94
C ILE A 42 -25.10 19.85 0.20
N ALA A 43 -25.85 19.64 -0.88
CA ALA A 43 -25.57 18.67 -1.94
C ALA A 43 -25.04 19.44 -3.16
N GLU A 44 -23.89 19.04 -3.70
CA GLU A 44 -23.37 19.53 -4.99
C GLU A 44 -23.96 18.66 -6.11
N ASN A 45 -24.44 19.30 -7.18
CA ASN A 45 -25.09 18.68 -8.34
C ASN A 45 -24.54 19.34 -9.61
N GLU A 46 -24.00 18.56 -10.54
CA GLU A 46 -23.69 18.98 -11.92
C GLU A 46 -24.20 17.89 -12.87
N GLN A 47 -25.05 18.28 -13.85
CA GLN A 47 -25.15 17.67 -15.20
C GLN A 47 -26.21 18.40 -16.09
N PRO A 48 -26.25 18.19 -17.43
CA PRO A 48 -25.92 19.24 -18.41
C PRO A 48 -27.03 19.56 -19.42
N HIS A 49 -26.94 20.69 -20.14
CA HIS A 49 -27.59 20.88 -21.45
C HIS A 49 -26.84 21.91 -22.31
N ALA A 50 -26.84 21.70 -23.63
CA ALA A 50 -26.35 22.56 -24.71
C ALA A 50 -27.43 22.61 -25.83
N PRO A 51 -27.32 23.43 -26.90
CA PRO A 51 -26.64 24.73 -27.08
C PRO A 51 -27.57 25.81 -27.71
N LEU A 52 -27.13 27.08 -27.75
CA LEU A 52 -27.38 28.04 -28.85
C LEU A 52 -26.45 29.26 -28.70
N VAL A 53 -26.07 29.86 -29.84
CA VAL A 53 -24.82 30.61 -30.09
C VAL A 53 -24.98 32.14 -30.02
N ARG A 54 -24.03 32.88 -29.41
CA ARG A 54 -23.21 34.00 -29.97
C ARG A 54 -22.57 34.95 -28.91
N VAL A 55 -21.22 34.99 -28.90
CA VAL A 55 -20.23 36.12 -28.85
C VAL A 55 -20.49 37.26 -27.81
N SER A 56 -19.61 37.72 -26.90
CA SER A 56 -18.14 37.90 -26.89
C SER A 56 -17.52 37.95 -25.48
N THR A 57 -16.22 37.61 -25.45
CA THR A 57 -15.08 38.14 -24.64
C THR A 57 -15.05 38.15 -23.10
N ASP A 58 -14.03 37.41 -22.62
CA ASP A 58 -13.05 37.72 -21.57
C ASP A 58 -13.18 37.16 -20.13
N ASN A 59 -12.24 36.25 -19.86
CA ASN A 59 -11.37 36.11 -18.69
C ASN A 59 -11.96 35.95 -17.27
N ASN A 60 -12.05 34.69 -16.81
CA ASN A 60 -11.23 34.18 -15.70
C ASN A 60 -11.64 32.73 -15.35
N ASN A 61 -10.80 31.75 -15.72
CA ASN A 61 -10.93 30.36 -15.24
C ASN A 61 -9.81 30.06 -14.25
N ASN A 62 -10.15 30.07 -12.96
CA ASN A 62 -9.37 29.42 -11.91
C ASN A 62 -9.61 27.90 -11.98
N ASN A 63 -8.87 27.22 -12.87
CA ASN A 63 -8.78 25.77 -12.85
C ASN A 63 -7.66 25.34 -11.90
N ILE A 64 -8.03 24.89 -10.70
CA ILE A 64 -7.15 24.13 -9.82
C ILE A 64 -7.06 22.71 -10.39
N ILE A 65 -6.09 22.48 -11.26
CA ILE A 65 -5.69 21.15 -11.74
C ILE A 65 -4.76 20.55 -10.69
N ILE A 66 -5.27 19.65 -9.84
CA ILE A 66 -4.42 18.79 -9.01
C ILE A 66 -4.03 17.58 -9.86
N LYS A 67 -2.81 17.62 -10.40
CA LYS A 67 -2.21 16.54 -11.19
C LYS A 67 -2.11 15.27 -10.34
N GLN A 68 -2.72 14.20 -10.84
CA GLN A 68 -2.60 12.84 -10.34
C GLN A 68 -1.27 12.24 -10.84
N ASP A 69 -0.47 11.73 -9.91
CA ASP A 69 0.85 11.17 -10.16
C ASP A 69 0.75 9.80 -10.86
N ILE A 70 1.06 9.77 -12.15
CA ILE A 70 1.39 8.56 -12.90
C ILE A 70 2.80 8.78 -13.44
N MET A 71 3.77 8.02 -12.94
CA MET A 71 5.11 7.94 -13.49
C MET A 71 5.10 6.87 -14.58
N ASP A 72 4.91 7.29 -15.83
CA ASP A 72 5.06 6.45 -17.00
C ASP A 72 6.00 7.16 -18.00
N ASP A 73 7.30 6.87 -17.92
CA ASP A 73 8.22 6.96 -19.06
C ASP A 73 8.53 5.52 -19.49
N ASP A 74 7.54 4.85 -20.11
CA ASP A 74 7.77 3.62 -20.86
C ASP A 74 7.99 4.02 -22.34
N CYS A 75 9.24 4.24 -22.75
CA CYS A 75 9.59 4.28 -24.17
C CYS A 75 9.38 2.89 -24.77
N ASN A 76 8.36 2.73 -25.61
CA ASN A 76 8.11 1.52 -26.39
C ASN A 76 8.35 1.82 -27.88
N SER A 77 9.58 1.65 -28.36
CA SER A 77 9.88 1.72 -29.80
C SER A 77 9.80 0.31 -30.41
N GLY A 78 8.67 0.01 -31.05
CA GLY A 78 8.54 -1.11 -31.97
C GLY A 78 9.32 -0.85 -33.26
N ALA A 79 9.96 -1.90 -33.77
CA ALA A 79 10.78 -1.90 -34.98
C ALA A 79 10.06 -1.23 -36.18
N ARG A 80 10.73 -0.24 -36.81
CA ARG A 80 10.44 0.21 -38.17
C ARG A 80 11.75 0.32 -38.95
N THR A 81 11.70 -0.12 -40.20
CA THR A 81 12.77 -0.18 -41.19
C THR A 81 13.35 1.19 -41.53
N PRO A 82 14.60 1.25 -42.03
CA PRO A 82 15.29 2.51 -42.30
C PRO A 82 14.88 3.02 -43.68
N ASP A 83 14.05 4.05 -43.72
CA ASP A 83 14.06 5.11 -44.74
C ASP A 83 12.93 6.10 -44.42
N ASP A 84 13.33 7.23 -43.83
CA ASP A 84 12.74 8.57 -43.94
C ASP A 84 13.15 9.41 -42.72
N LYS A 85 14.20 10.20 -42.90
CA LYS A 85 14.62 11.25 -41.94
C LYS A 85 13.76 12.49 -42.16
N ALA A 86 12.93 12.82 -41.18
CA ALA A 86 12.48 14.18 -40.93
C ALA A 86 12.69 14.50 -39.44
N PRO A 87 13.22 15.70 -39.09
CA PRO A 87 13.49 16.04 -37.70
C PRO A 87 12.18 16.31 -36.97
N VAL A 88 11.84 15.45 -36.00
CA VAL A 88 10.75 15.71 -35.06
C VAL A 88 11.31 16.59 -33.96
N ALA A 89 10.75 17.79 -33.81
CA ALA A 89 11.05 18.72 -32.73
C ALA A 89 10.44 18.18 -31.43
N ASP A 90 11.28 17.97 -30.42
CA ASP A 90 10.85 17.66 -29.06
C ASP A 90 10.22 18.91 -28.41
N ASP A 91 9.06 18.71 -27.78
CA ASP A 91 8.33 19.72 -27.00
C ASP A 91 9.07 20.03 -25.68
N GLU A 92 10.07 20.93 -25.75
CA GLU A 92 10.79 21.45 -24.58
C GLU A 92 9.96 22.48 -23.78
N GLY A 93 9.12 21.98 -22.88
CA GLY A 93 8.56 22.80 -21.80
C GLY A 93 9.64 23.24 -20.79
N THR A 94 10.08 24.52 -20.88
CA THR A 94 10.66 25.38 -19.82
C THR A 94 11.47 24.68 -18.71
N THR A 95 12.51 23.93 -19.08
CA THR A 95 13.50 23.49 -18.07
C THR A 95 14.54 24.60 -17.88
N PRO A 96 14.77 25.11 -16.65
CA PRO A 96 15.75 26.17 -16.43
C PRO A 96 17.14 25.72 -16.90
N PRO A 97 17.92 26.61 -17.55
CA PRO A 97 19.20 26.25 -18.15
C PRO A 97 20.18 25.75 -17.07
N ILE A 98 20.83 24.62 -17.37
CA ILE A 98 21.85 24.04 -16.48
C ILE A 98 23.11 24.92 -16.54
N PRO A 99 23.76 25.24 -15.39
CA PRO A 99 24.98 26.03 -15.39
C PRO A 99 26.11 25.38 -16.20
N GLU A 100 26.85 26.14 -17.01
CA GLU A 100 27.99 25.61 -17.79
C GLU A 100 29.18 25.18 -16.90
N LYS A 101 29.29 25.79 -15.72
CA LYS A 101 30.36 25.51 -14.75
C LYS A 101 29.77 25.38 -13.35
N VAL A 102 30.33 24.48 -12.55
CA VAL A 102 29.88 24.19 -11.20
C VAL A 102 31.02 24.29 -10.20
N GLN A 103 30.77 24.94 -9.08
CA GLN A 103 31.61 24.91 -7.89
C GLN A 103 30.73 24.96 -6.64
N VAL A 104 30.72 23.88 -5.85
CA VAL A 104 29.83 23.73 -4.69
C VAL A 104 30.56 23.12 -3.50
N GLY A 105 30.23 23.54 -2.27
CA GLY A 105 30.74 22.89 -1.06
C GLY A 105 32.27 22.80 -0.97
N GLY A 106 32.99 23.79 -1.50
CA GLY A 106 34.46 23.78 -1.55
C GLY A 106 35.07 22.91 -2.64
N SER A 107 34.26 22.43 -3.61
CA SER A 107 34.75 21.62 -4.71
C SER A 107 35.72 22.39 -5.63
N PRO A 108 36.53 21.68 -6.44
CA PRO A 108 37.11 22.25 -7.64
C PRO A 108 36.03 22.82 -8.57
N LEU A 109 36.43 23.70 -9.48
CA LEU A 109 35.58 24.15 -10.58
C LEU A 109 35.47 23.04 -11.63
N TYR A 110 34.24 22.63 -11.94
CA TYR A 110 33.93 21.65 -12.98
C TYR A 110 33.26 22.32 -14.16
N ARG A 111 33.64 21.93 -15.38
CA ARG A 111 32.87 22.23 -16.60
C ARG A 111 31.82 21.15 -16.76
N VAL A 112 30.57 21.55 -16.97
CA VAL A 112 29.47 20.65 -17.31
C VAL A 112 29.58 20.28 -18.78
N ASP A 113 29.52 18.99 -19.06
CA ASP A 113 29.69 18.43 -20.41
C ASP A 113 28.40 17.72 -20.84
N ARG A 114 28.50 16.55 -21.49
CA ARG A 114 27.33 15.81 -21.97
C ARG A 114 26.41 15.34 -20.84
N LYS A 115 25.12 15.29 -21.13
CA LYS A 115 24.10 14.70 -20.27
C LYS A 115 24.29 13.18 -20.20
N LEU A 116 24.19 12.62 -18.99
CA LEU A 116 24.22 11.17 -18.73
C LEU A 116 22.81 10.60 -18.64
N GLY A 117 21.88 11.34 -18.06
CA GLY A 117 20.51 10.90 -17.90
C GLY A 117 19.59 11.95 -17.29
N LYS A 118 18.29 11.69 -17.33
CA LYS A 118 17.25 12.45 -16.65
C LYS A 118 16.41 11.46 -15.85
N GLY A 119 16.30 11.68 -14.55
CA GLY A 119 15.42 10.90 -13.67
C GLY A 119 14.20 11.72 -13.25
N GLY A 120 13.33 11.11 -12.44
CA GLY A 120 12.12 11.77 -11.94
C GLY A 120 12.37 12.99 -11.03
N PHE A 121 13.56 13.10 -10.45
CA PHE A 121 13.92 14.14 -9.48
C PHE A 121 14.92 15.18 -10.01
N GLY A 122 15.71 14.84 -11.03
CA GLY A 122 16.78 15.70 -11.53
C GLY A 122 17.46 15.22 -12.80
N GLN A 123 18.55 15.90 -13.16
CA GLN A 123 19.34 15.62 -14.36
C GLN A 123 20.78 15.34 -13.98
N VAL A 124 21.43 14.39 -14.65
CA VAL A 124 22.81 14.00 -14.39
C VAL A 124 23.67 14.27 -15.61
N TYR A 125 24.83 14.89 -15.41
CA TYR A 125 25.78 15.27 -16.45
C TYR A 125 27.19 14.81 -16.11
N VAL A 126 28.05 14.69 -17.12
CA VAL A 126 29.49 14.57 -16.91
C VAL A 126 30.05 15.92 -16.47
N GLY A 127 30.89 15.93 -15.44
CA GLY A 127 31.69 17.07 -15.02
C GLY A 127 33.17 16.81 -15.27
N ARG A 128 33.88 17.76 -15.89
CA ARG A 128 35.34 17.71 -16.03
C ARG A 128 36.00 18.81 -15.22
N ARG A 129 36.96 18.44 -14.38
CA ARG A 129 37.69 19.41 -13.55
C ARG A 129 38.45 20.41 -14.44
N VAL A 130 38.23 21.70 -14.22
CA VAL A 130 38.92 22.77 -14.93
C VAL A 130 40.36 22.89 -14.40
N GLY A 131 41.33 22.98 -15.32
CA GLY A 131 42.76 23.16 -14.99
C GLY A 131 43.53 21.86 -14.73
N ALA A 132 42.90 20.70 -14.78
CA ALA A 132 43.60 19.42 -14.92
C ALA A 132 43.79 19.14 -16.43
N GLY A 133 44.97 18.67 -16.84
CA GLY A 133 45.26 18.33 -18.25
C GLY A 133 44.38 17.19 -18.80
N ALA A 134 44.76 16.60 -19.94
CA ALA A 134 43.98 15.56 -20.66
C ALA A 134 43.62 14.28 -19.86
N GLY A 135 44.05 14.15 -18.60
CA GLY A 135 43.65 13.12 -17.64
C GLY A 135 42.77 13.63 -16.49
N ALA A 136 41.99 14.70 -16.70
CA ALA A 136 41.10 15.25 -15.67
C ALA A 136 40.08 14.19 -15.20
N HIS A 137 40.08 13.88 -13.90
CA HIS A 137 39.09 12.99 -13.29
C HIS A 137 37.66 13.48 -13.61
N GLU A 138 36.92 12.65 -14.36
CA GLU A 138 35.51 12.86 -14.63
C GLU A 138 34.69 12.57 -13.37
N VAL A 139 33.61 13.33 -13.19
CA VAL A 139 32.64 13.15 -12.10
C VAL A 139 31.24 13.14 -12.68
N ALA A 140 30.29 12.55 -11.95
CA ALA A 140 28.87 12.74 -12.22
C ALA A 140 28.35 13.96 -11.45
N LEU A 141 27.69 14.87 -12.16
CA LEU A 141 27.05 16.08 -11.62
C LEU A 141 25.53 15.91 -11.67
N LYS A 142 24.90 15.71 -10.52
CA LYS A 142 23.43 15.62 -10.41
C LYS A 142 22.86 16.97 -10.00
N PHE A 143 21.93 17.49 -10.79
CA PHE A 143 21.25 18.77 -10.60
C PHE A 143 19.76 18.55 -10.32
N GLU A 144 19.29 19.17 -9.25
CA GLU A 144 17.87 19.20 -8.87
C GLU A 144 17.45 20.65 -8.64
N HIS A 145 16.44 21.11 -9.37
CA HIS A 145 15.99 22.49 -9.27
C HIS A 145 15.23 22.72 -7.96
N LYS A 146 15.27 23.94 -7.39
CA LYS A 146 14.57 24.28 -6.14
C LYS A 146 13.05 24.04 -6.21
N SER A 147 12.46 24.09 -7.40
CA SER A 147 11.04 23.80 -7.64
C SER A 147 10.77 22.33 -7.96
N SER A 148 11.79 21.48 -8.03
CA SER A 148 11.62 20.04 -8.20
C SER A 148 10.90 19.45 -6.98
N LYS A 149 10.17 18.35 -7.22
CA LYS A 149 9.50 17.60 -6.14
C LYS A 149 10.53 17.18 -5.08
N GLY A 150 10.19 17.36 -3.81
CA GLY A 150 11.08 17.04 -2.69
C GLY A 150 12.09 18.14 -2.33
N CYS A 151 12.16 19.24 -3.08
CA CYS A 151 13.09 20.35 -2.85
C CYS A 151 12.44 21.59 -2.19
N ASN A 152 11.12 21.58 -1.98
CA ASN A 152 10.35 22.74 -1.48
C ASN A 152 10.75 23.19 -0.07
N TYR A 153 11.38 22.31 0.72
CA TYR A 153 11.75 22.57 2.11
C TYR A 153 13.27 22.52 2.35
N GLY A 154 14.08 22.60 1.29
CA GLY A 154 15.54 22.52 1.37
C GLY A 154 16.13 21.51 0.38
N PRO A 155 17.37 21.06 0.63
CA PRO A 155 18.00 20.05 -0.21
C PRO A 155 17.20 18.74 -0.25
N PRO A 156 17.29 17.98 -1.36
CA PRO A 156 16.63 16.69 -1.51
C PRO A 156 16.94 15.72 -0.36
N TYR A 157 15.95 14.92 0.04
CA TYR A 157 16.11 13.89 1.08
C TYR A 157 17.26 12.91 0.76
N GLU A 158 17.48 12.64 -0.52
CA GLU A 158 18.56 11.81 -1.05
C GLU A 158 19.94 12.20 -0.49
N TRP A 159 20.20 13.49 -0.27
CA TRP A 159 21.46 13.97 0.31
C TRP A 159 21.73 13.43 1.71
N GLN A 160 20.67 13.24 2.49
CA GLN A 160 20.76 12.69 3.84
C GLN A 160 21.03 11.18 3.79
N VAL A 161 20.44 10.49 2.81
CA VAL A 161 20.66 9.06 2.60
C VAL A 161 22.12 8.80 2.19
N TYR A 162 22.66 9.57 1.25
CA TYR A 162 24.07 9.48 0.87
C TYR A 162 25.05 9.82 1.99
N ASN A 163 24.69 10.66 2.96
CA ASN A 163 25.54 10.86 4.14
C ASN A 163 25.75 9.57 4.94
N VAL A 164 24.75 8.70 4.96
CA VAL A 164 24.80 7.42 5.70
C VAL A 164 25.36 6.31 4.84
N LEU A 165 25.02 6.28 3.54
CA LEU A 165 25.30 5.16 2.65
C LEU A 165 26.46 5.41 1.69
N GLY A 166 26.80 6.65 1.36
CA GLY A 166 27.78 6.98 0.32
C GLY A 166 29.14 6.33 0.56
N GLY A 167 29.67 5.66 -0.47
CA GLY A 167 30.91 4.88 -0.38
C GLY A 167 30.79 3.57 0.40
N SER A 168 29.59 3.17 0.83
CA SER A 168 29.33 1.79 1.28
C SER A 168 29.45 0.82 0.11
N HIS A 169 29.55 -0.46 0.40
CA HIS A 169 29.60 -1.51 -0.62
C HIS A 169 28.45 -1.37 -1.63
N GLY A 170 28.81 -1.16 -2.90
CA GLY A 170 27.90 -0.96 -4.03
C GLY A 170 27.09 0.33 -4.01
N VAL A 171 27.53 1.38 -3.30
CA VAL A 171 26.90 2.71 -3.34
C VAL A 171 27.96 3.75 -3.70
N PRO A 172 27.77 4.58 -4.75
CA PRO A 172 28.76 5.56 -5.15
C PRO A 172 29.01 6.60 -4.05
N ARG A 173 30.21 7.16 -4.03
CA ARG A 173 30.58 8.25 -3.13
C ARG A 173 30.04 9.57 -3.65
N VAL A 174 29.53 10.39 -2.74
CA VAL A 174 29.31 11.81 -2.98
C VAL A 174 30.52 12.57 -2.45
N HIS A 175 31.25 13.24 -3.33
CA HIS A 175 32.46 14.01 -2.99
C HIS A 175 32.10 15.39 -2.44
N TYR A 176 31.18 16.07 -3.12
CA TYR A 176 30.76 17.42 -2.76
C TYR A 176 29.27 17.57 -3.00
N LYS A 177 28.65 18.47 -2.25
CA LYS A 177 27.27 18.88 -2.48
C LYS A 177 27.06 20.31 -2.02
N GLY A 178 26.18 21.02 -2.69
CA GLY A 178 25.85 22.39 -2.34
C GLY A 178 24.85 23.00 -3.29
N LYS A 179 24.48 24.24 -3.01
CA LYS A 179 23.57 25.00 -3.85
C LYS A 179 24.36 25.93 -4.77
N GLN A 180 23.99 25.97 -6.04
CA GLN A 180 24.50 26.97 -6.99
C GLN A 180 23.32 27.51 -7.81
N GLY A 181 23.08 28.82 -7.70
CA GLY A 181 21.88 29.44 -8.27
C GLY A 181 20.62 28.77 -7.73
N ASP A 182 19.77 28.32 -8.64
CA ASP A 182 18.50 27.64 -8.31
C ASP A 182 18.58 26.11 -8.25
N PHE A 183 19.79 25.56 -8.32
CA PHE A 183 20.02 24.11 -8.28
C PHE A 183 20.69 23.66 -6.98
N TYR A 184 20.19 22.55 -6.45
CA TYR A 184 20.93 21.68 -5.56
C TYR A 184 21.79 20.75 -6.42
N VAL A 185 23.09 20.70 -6.14
CA VAL A 185 24.06 19.95 -6.93
C VAL A 185 24.79 18.94 -6.07
N MET A 186 24.91 17.70 -6.55
CA MET A 186 25.81 16.67 -6.01
C MET A 186 26.92 16.36 -7.03
N VAL A 187 28.15 16.31 -6.55
CA VAL A 187 29.33 15.82 -7.27
C VAL A 187 29.65 14.43 -6.75
N MET A 188 29.56 13.42 -7.60
CA MET A 188 29.63 12.00 -7.25
C MET A 188 30.57 11.23 -8.18
N ASP A 189 30.93 10.01 -7.78
CA ASP A 189 31.71 9.09 -8.61
C ASP A 189 31.06 8.96 -10.00
N ILE A 190 31.87 9.04 -11.06
CA ILE A 190 31.43 8.67 -12.40
C ILE A 190 31.37 7.14 -12.49
N LEU A 191 30.30 6.60 -13.06
CA LEU A 191 30.08 5.17 -13.24
C LEU A 191 29.97 4.81 -14.73
N GLY A 192 29.99 3.52 -15.02
CA GLY A 192 29.79 2.93 -16.34
C GLY A 192 28.31 2.78 -16.73
N PRO A 193 28.02 1.93 -17.73
CA PRO A 193 26.65 1.73 -18.22
C PRO A 193 25.75 1.07 -17.17
N SER A 194 24.45 1.36 -17.23
CA SER A 194 23.44 0.66 -16.44
C SER A 194 23.20 -0.77 -16.95
N LEU A 195 22.62 -1.64 -16.12
CA LEU A 195 22.20 -2.97 -16.58
C LEU A 195 21.14 -2.89 -17.69
N TRP A 196 20.33 -1.83 -17.71
CA TRP A 196 19.43 -1.52 -18.81
C TRP A 196 20.18 -1.27 -20.12
N ASP A 197 21.23 -0.43 -20.10
CA ASP A 197 22.05 -0.15 -21.28
C ASP A 197 22.75 -1.41 -21.79
N VAL A 198 23.28 -2.23 -20.88
CA VAL A 198 23.93 -3.49 -21.24
C VAL A 198 22.92 -4.49 -21.83
N TRP A 199 21.69 -4.53 -21.31
CA TRP A 199 20.62 -5.39 -21.82
C TRP A 199 20.15 -4.94 -23.22
N ASN A 200 19.95 -3.64 -23.44
CA ASN A 200 19.53 -3.04 -24.71
C ASN A 200 20.59 -3.19 -25.82
N ASN A 201 21.87 -3.04 -25.48
CA ASN A 201 22.97 -3.17 -26.44
C ASN A 201 23.24 -4.63 -26.84
N LYS A 202 22.64 -5.60 -26.13
CA LYS A 202 22.66 -7.02 -26.48
C LYS A 202 21.35 -7.41 -27.19
N THR A 203 21.16 -8.69 -27.48
CA THR A 203 19.93 -9.25 -28.07
C THR A 203 18.73 -9.25 -27.09
N HIS A 204 18.58 -8.20 -26.27
CA HIS A 204 17.48 -8.01 -25.32
C HIS A 204 17.31 -9.20 -24.35
N THR A 205 18.43 -9.83 -24.00
CA THR A 205 18.54 -10.96 -23.06
C THR A 205 19.97 -11.03 -22.50
N MET A 206 20.12 -11.53 -21.27
CA MET A 206 21.41 -11.83 -20.65
C MET A 206 21.53 -13.33 -20.37
N THR A 207 22.77 -13.85 -20.36
CA THR A 207 23.03 -15.26 -20.03
C THR A 207 22.70 -15.55 -18.57
N ALA A 208 22.32 -16.78 -18.26
CA ALA A 208 22.03 -17.20 -16.89
C ALA A 208 23.20 -16.94 -15.93
N GLU A 209 24.44 -17.17 -16.37
CA GLU A 209 25.65 -16.89 -15.58
C GLU A 209 25.79 -15.40 -15.25
N MET A 210 25.58 -14.51 -16.22
CA MET A 210 25.66 -13.07 -16.00
C MET A 210 24.58 -12.62 -15.01
N VAL A 211 23.33 -13.07 -15.20
CA VAL A 211 22.22 -12.71 -14.29
C VAL A 211 22.43 -13.31 -12.89
N ALA A 212 23.03 -14.49 -12.77
CA ALA A 212 23.40 -15.09 -11.49
C ALA A 212 24.48 -14.28 -10.76
N CYS A 213 25.52 -13.81 -11.45
CA CYS A 213 26.51 -12.93 -10.84
C CYS A 213 25.89 -11.59 -10.39
N ILE A 214 24.98 -11.02 -11.20
CA ILE A 214 24.20 -9.83 -10.83
C ILE A 214 23.37 -10.11 -9.57
N ALA A 215 22.72 -11.26 -9.48
CA ALA A 215 21.91 -11.63 -8.32
C ALA A 215 22.74 -11.67 -7.03
N ILE A 216 23.90 -12.35 -7.06
CA ILE A 216 24.82 -12.44 -5.92
C ILE A 216 25.23 -11.05 -5.43
N GLU A 217 25.73 -10.22 -6.35
CA GLU A 217 26.25 -8.90 -5.97
C GLU A 217 25.10 -7.95 -5.56
N ALA A 218 23.97 -7.94 -6.28
CA ALA A 218 22.82 -7.09 -5.92
C ALA A 218 22.23 -7.45 -4.55
N VAL A 219 22.16 -8.74 -4.19
CA VAL A 219 21.71 -9.17 -2.85
C VAL A 219 22.67 -8.66 -1.77
N SER A 220 23.99 -8.73 -2.01
CA SER A 220 25.02 -8.20 -1.09
C SER A 220 24.92 -6.67 -0.91
N ILE A 221 24.67 -5.93 -2.00
CA ILE A 221 24.48 -4.47 -1.96
C ILE A 221 23.22 -4.11 -1.16
N LEU A 222 22.11 -4.79 -1.41
CA LEU A 222 20.87 -4.60 -0.67
C LEU A 222 21.03 -4.99 0.80
N GLU A 223 21.68 -6.11 1.13
CA GLU A 223 22.03 -6.47 2.50
C GLU A 223 22.79 -5.34 3.19
N LYS A 224 23.80 -4.76 2.51
CA LYS A 224 24.56 -3.66 3.08
C LYS A 224 23.70 -2.43 3.36
N MET A 225 22.85 -2.04 2.41
CA MET A 225 21.92 -0.93 2.57
C MET A 225 20.93 -1.19 3.72
N HIS A 226 20.32 -2.38 3.75
CA HIS A 226 19.40 -2.80 4.80
C HIS A 226 20.07 -2.79 6.18
N SER A 227 21.32 -3.24 6.28
CA SER A 227 22.11 -3.21 7.53
C SER A 227 22.35 -1.80 8.07
N ARG A 228 22.23 -0.77 7.22
CA ARG A 228 22.29 0.66 7.59
C ARG A 228 20.92 1.28 7.87
N GLY A 229 19.86 0.48 7.82
CA GLY A 229 18.49 0.87 8.20
C GLY A 229 17.64 1.47 7.09
N TYR A 230 18.09 1.36 5.84
CA TYR A 230 17.40 1.90 4.66
C TYR A 230 16.96 0.78 3.71
N VAL A 231 15.83 1.00 3.05
CA VAL A 231 15.40 0.29 1.84
C VAL A 231 15.49 1.26 0.67
N HIS A 232 15.77 0.75 -0.52
CA HIS A 232 15.92 1.53 -1.74
C HIS A 232 14.58 2.01 -2.30
N GLY A 233 13.59 1.11 -2.43
CA GLY A 233 12.24 1.41 -2.92
C GLY A 233 12.10 1.63 -4.43
N ASP A 234 13.15 1.42 -5.23
CA ASP A 234 13.10 1.54 -6.71
C ASP A 234 14.17 0.66 -7.38
N VAL A 235 14.22 -0.61 -6.98
CA VAL A 235 15.15 -1.60 -7.54
C VAL A 235 14.73 -1.95 -8.97
N LYS A 236 15.59 -1.65 -9.94
CA LYS A 236 15.37 -1.85 -11.38
C LYS A 236 16.69 -1.84 -12.17
N PRO A 237 16.73 -2.35 -13.42
CA PRO A 237 17.96 -2.40 -14.22
C PRO A 237 18.65 -1.04 -14.41
N GLU A 238 17.89 0.05 -14.52
CA GLU A 238 18.38 1.41 -14.76
C GLU A 238 19.18 1.96 -13.57
N ASN A 239 18.87 1.50 -12.36
CA ASN A 239 19.51 1.96 -11.12
C ASN A 239 20.72 1.11 -10.71
N PHE A 240 20.99 0.01 -11.42
CA PHE A 240 22.21 -0.76 -11.24
C PHE A 240 23.21 -0.43 -12.35
N LEU A 241 24.35 0.14 -11.99
CA LEU A 241 25.40 0.55 -12.91
C LEU A 241 26.68 -0.26 -12.68
N LEU A 242 27.41 -0.49 -13.76
CA LEU A 242 28.76 -1.02 -13.70
C LEU A 242 29.77 0.08 -13.35
N GLY A 243 30.97 -0.30 -12.90
CA GLY A 243 32.06 0.67 -12.77
C GLY A 243 32.54 1.18 -14.13
N PRO A 244 33.36 2.24 -14.16
CA PRO A 244 33.83 2.83 -15.41
C PRO A 244 34.61 1.81 -16.27
N PRO A 245 34.34 1.73 -17.59
CA PRO A 245 35.04 0.82 -18.50
C PRO A 245 36.56 1.04 -18.50
N GLY A 246 37.33 -0.04 -18.62
CA GLY A 246 38.81 0.04 -18.67
C GLY A 246 39.45 0.35 -17.31
N THR A 247 38.68 0.29 -16.23
CA THR A 247 39.19 0.40 -14.86
C THR A 247 39.11 -0.94 -14.14
N HIS A 248 39.84 -1.09 -13.04
CA HIS A 248 39.75 -2.27 -12.17
C HIS A 248 38.35 -2.45 -11.53
N GLU A 249 37.46 -1.46 -11.65
CA GLU A 249 36.09 -1.49 -11.15
C GLU A 249 35.06 -1.78 -12.23
N GLU A 250 35.45 -1.98 -13.50
CA GLU A 250 34.50 -2.14 -14.63
C GLU A 250 33.47 -3.26 -14.43
N LYS A 251 33.85 -4.31 -13.69
CA LYS A 251 32.98 -5.46 -13.36
C LYS A 251 32.25 -5.32 -12.03
N LYS A 252 32.47 -4.24 -11.26
CA LYS A 252 31.76 -3.99 -9.99
C LYS A 252 30.38 -3.43 -10.26
N LEU A 253 29.42 -3.84 -9.45
CA LEU A 253 28.04 -3.35 -9.51
C LEU A 253 27.82 -2.26 -8.46
N PHE A 254 27.06 -1.23 -8.83
CA PHE A 254 26.68 -0.13 -7.98
C PHE A 254 25.17 0.12 -8.08
N LEU A 255 24.55 0.44 -6.97
CA LEU A 255 23.15 0.84 -6.86
C LEU A 255 23.08 2.35 -6.65
N VAL A 256 22.38 3.04 -7.55
CA VAL A 256 22.25 4.49 -7.59
C VAL A 256 20.79 4.94 -7.45
N ASP A 257 20.59 6.25 -7.37
CA ASP A 257 19.28 6.91 -7.23
C ASP A 257 18.55 6.57 -5.91
N LEU A 258 18.97 7.24 -4.84
CA LEU A 258 18.43 7.03 -3.50
C LEU A 258 17.25 7.97 -3.20
N GLY A 259 16.64 8.57 -4.23
CA GLY A 259 15.55 9.55 -4.10
C GLY A 259 14.27 8.97 -3.48
N LEU A 260 14.04 7.67 -3.65
CA LEU A 260 12.89 6.94 -3.08
C LEU A 260 13.23 6.13 -1.83
N ALA A 261 14.49 6.16 -1.39
CA ALA A 261 14.94 5.39 -0.24
C ALA A 261 14.18 5.81 1.03
N THR A 262 13.84 4.85 1.88
CA THR A 262 13.14 5.10 3.14
C THR A 262 13.74 4.28 4.27
N ARG A 263 13.49 4.69 5.51
CA ARG A 263 13.93 3.92 6.69
C ARG A 263 12.96 2.79 6.97
N TRP A 264 13.49 1.57 7.14
CA TRP A 264 12.70 0.42 7.59
C TRP A 264 12.85 0.16 9.10
N ARG A 265 13.84 0.79 9.75
CA ARG A 265 14.02 0.77 11.20
C ARG A 265 14.30 2.16 11.76
N ASP A 266 13.83 2.39 12.98
CA ASP A 266 14.08 3.61 13.71
C ASP A 266 15.54 3.68 14.21
N ASN A 267 16.15 4.87 14.13
CA ASN A 267 17.56 5.03 14.47
C ASN A 267 17.83 4.99 15.98
N SER A 268 16.85 5.43 16.77
CA SER A 268 17.01 5.63 18.20
C SER A 268 16.76 4.35 18.99
N THR A 269 15.75 3.58 18.57
CA THR A 269 15.33 2.34 19.20
C THR A 269 15.89 1.10 18.51
N GLY A 270 16.30 1.21 17.25
CA GLY A 270 16.68 0.07 16.42
C GLY A 270 15.50 -0.83 16.00
N LEU A 271 14.28 -0.48 16.40
CA LEU A 271 13.07 -1.26 16.13
C LEU A 271 12.59 -1.04 14.70
N HIS A 272 11.87 -2.04 14.18
CA HIS A 272 11.22 -1.94 12.88
C HIS A 272 10.18 -0.80 12.88
N VAL A 273 10.03 -0.10 11.75
CA VAL A 273 8.98 0.91 11.61
C VAL A 273 7.59 0.29 11.67
N ASP A 274 6.62 1.07 12.11
CA ASP A 274 5.23 0.64 12.18
C ASP A 274 4.64 0.35 10.79
N TYR A 275 3.79 -0.66 10.75
CA TYR A 275 3.02 -1.00 9.57
C TYR A 275 1.88 -0.01 9.34
N ASP A 276 1.75 0.47 8.11
CA ASP A 276 0.58 1.23 7.64
C ASP A 276 0.25 0.85 6.19
N GLN A 277 -0.97 1.19 5.77
CA GLN A 277 -1.41 1.06 4.39
C GLN A 277 -2.14 2.34 3.95
N ARG A 278 -1.70 2.87 2.81
CA ARG A 278 -2.25 4.05 2.14
C ARG A 278 -2.51 3.71 0.67
N PRO A 279 -3.68 3.13 0.34
CA PRO A 279 -3.96 2.59 -0.99
C PRO A 279 -3.83 3.59 -2.16
N ASP A 280 -3.84 4.89 -1.89
CA ASP A 280 -3.66 5.95 -2.89
C ASP A 280 -2.20 6.37 -3.11
N VAL A 281 -1.26 5.84 -2.32
CA VAL A 281 0.17 6.18 -2.39
C VAL A 281 0.93 5.01 -3.01
N PHE A 282 1.39 5.21 -4.25
CA PHE A 282 2.31 4.31 -4.93
C PHE A 282 3.70 4.96 -5.06
N ARG A 283 4.76 4.16 -4.96
CA ARG A 283 6.16 4.60 -5.18
C ARG A 283 6.92 3.52 -5.94
N GLY A 284 7.91 3.96 -6.73
CA GLY A 284 8.78 3.10 -7.52
C GLY A 284 8.24 2.87 -8.93
N THR A 285 8.95 2.03 -9.69
CA THR A 285 8.63 1.75 -11.09
C THR A 285 7.59 0.62 -11.19
N VAL A 286 6.41 0.88 -11.77
CA VAL A 286 5.26 -0.05 -11.84
C VAL A 286 5.66 -1.47 -12.24
N ARG A 287 6.55 -1.59 -13.24
CA ARG A 287 7.04 -2.87 -13.78
C ARG A 287 7.75 -3.72 -12.72
N TYR A 288 8.61 -3.13 -11.90
CA TYR A 288 9.49 -3.84 -10.96
C TYR A 288 9.05 -3.73 -9.49
N ALA A 289 8.21 -2.76 -9.13
CA ALA A 289 7.77 -2.56 -7.74
C ALA A 289 7.07 -3.81 -7.16
N SER A 290 7.29 -4.09 -5.88
CA SER A 290 6.61 -5.17 -5.15
C SER A 290 5.09 -5.00 -5.18
N VAL A 291 4.33 -6.07 -4.96
CA VAL A 291 2.87 -5.95 -4.76
C VAL A 291 2.53 -5.12 -3.53
N HIS A 292 3.37 -5.13 -2.49
CA HIS A 292 3.13 -4.33 -1.30
C HIS A 292 3.24 -2.82 -1.58
N ALA A 293 4.16 -2.40 -2.45
CA ALA A 293 4.23 -1.04 -2.95
C ALA A 293 2.98 -0.67 -3.77
N HIS A 294 2.50 -1.56 -4.64
CA HIS A 294 1.24 -1.38 -5.38
C HIS A 294 0.01 -1.24 -4.45
N LEU A 295 0.01 -1.94 -3.31
CA LEU A 295 -1.03 -1.84 -2.29
C LEU A 295 -0.86 -0.64 -1.36
N GLY A 296 0.18 0.18 -1.56
CA GLY A 296 0.48 1.35 -0.74
C GLY A 296 0.85 1.02 0.71
N ARG A 297 1.42 -0.15 0.95
CA ARG A 297 1.91 -0.56 2.27
C ARG A 297 3.22 0.15 2.58
N THR A 298 3.52 0.34 3.87
CA THR A 298 4.86 0.74 4.31
C THR A 298 5.91 -0.20 3.69
N GLY A 299 6.91 0.37 3.02
CA GLY A 299 7.98 -0.41 2.39
C GLY A 299 8.94 -0.99 3.42
N SER A 300 9.40 -2.21 3.17
CA SER A 300 10.38 -2.94 4.00
C SER A 300 11.39 -3.68 3.12
N ARG A 301 12.35 -4.36 3.74
CA ARG A 301 13.41 -5.12 3.08
C ARG A 301 12.88 -6.18 2.10
N ARG A 302 11.68 -6.72 2.36
CA ARG A 302 11.03 -7.67 1.46
C ARG A 302 10.71 -7.06 0.10
N ASP A 303 10.40 -5.77 0.06
CA ASP A 303 10.00 -5.06 -1.14
C ASP A 303 11.16 -4.95 -2.13
N ASP A 304 12.35 -4.57 -1.65
CA ASP A 304 13.55 -4.47 -2.49
C ASP A 304 13.94 -5.84 -3.07
N LEU A 305 13.83 -6.91 -2.27
CA LEU A 305 14.15 -8.27 -2.71
C LEU A 305 13.12 -8.83 -3.70
N GLU A 306 11.82 -8.54 -3.52
CA GLU A 306 10.78 -8.88 -4.50
C GLU A 306 11.01 -8.12 -5.82
N SER A 307 11.35 -6.83 -5.75
CA SER A 307 11.69 -6.03 -6.93
C SER A 307 12.96 -6.50 -7.63
N LEU A 308 13.97 -6.95 -6.87
CA LEU A 308 15.16 -7.59 -7.44
C LEU A 308 14.79 -8.87 -8.17
N ALA A 309 13.95 -9.72 -7.59
CA ALA A 309 13.46 -10.94 -8.24
C ALA A 309 12.82 -10.64 -9.62
N TYR A 310 11.94 -9.64 -9.70
CA TYR A 310 11.34 -9.20 -10.96
C TYR A 310 12.37 -8.64 -11.95
N THR A 311 13.35 -7.90 -11.44
CA THR A 311 14.47 -7.36 -12.25
C THR A 311 15.31 -8.49 -12.86
N LEU A 312 15.68 -9.51 -12.08
CA LEU A 312 16.47 -10.64 -12.57
C LEU A 312 15.73 -11.45 -13.64
N ILE A 313 14.44 -11.74 -13.43
CA ILE A 313 13.62 -12.42 -14.45
C ILE A 313 13.49 -11.58 -15.71
N PHE A 314 13.35 -10.27 -15.59
CA PHE A 314 13.33 -9.38 -16.74
C PHE A 314 14.65 -9.45 -17.52
N LEU A 315 15.80 -9.35 -16.86
CA LEU A 315 17.11 -9.43 -17.52
C LEU A 315 17.33 -10.77 -18.25
N LEU A 316 16.82 -11.87 -17.67
CA LEU A 316 16.93 -13.21 -18.24
C LEU A 316 15.97 -13.44 -19.42
N ARG A 317 14.71 -12.98 -19.30
CA ARG A 317 13.63 -13.31 -20.25
C ARG A 317 13.29 -12.20 -21.23
N GLY A 318 13.76 -10.99 -20.95
CA GLY A 318 13.43 -9.76 -21.66
C GLY A 318 12.01 -9.22 -21.45
N ARG A 319 11.15 -9.95 -20.74
CA ARG A 319 9.78 -9.52 -20.42
C ARG A 319 9.23 -10.12 -19.13
N LEU A 320 8.25 -9.43 -18.55
CA LEU A 320 7.44 -9.86 -17.41
C LEU A 320 5.97 -10.04 -17.81
N PRO A 321 5.21 -10.95 -17.15
CA PRO A 321 3.83 -11.28 -17.54
C PRO A 321 2.80 -10.15 -17.42
N TRP A 322 3.16 -9.02 -16.81
CA TRP A 322 2.30 -7.86 -16.56
C TRP A 322 2.72 -6.62 -17.35
N GLN A 323 3.51 -6.77 -18.40
CA GLN A 323 3.77 -5.67 -19.33
C GLN A 323 2.62 -5.50 -20.33
N GLY A 324 2.44 -4.26 -20.82
CA GLY A 324 1.44 -3.91 -21.85
C GLY A 324 0.15 -3.27 -21.34
N TYR A 325 -0.08 -3.19 -20.02
CA TYR A 325 -1.21 -2.43 -19.47
C TYR A 325 -1.00 -0.92 -19.60
N GLN A 326 -2.06 -0.18 -19.93
CA GLN A 326 -2.06 1.27 -20.18
C GLN A 326 -3.23 1.94 -19.44
N GLY A 327 -3.17 3.27 -19.30
CA GLY A 327 -4.23 4.10 -18.72
C GLY A 327 -4.18 4.21 -17.19
N GLU A 328 -5.12 4.97 -16.61
CA GLU A 328 -5.11 5.34 -15.18
C GLU A 328 -5.15 4.14 -14.22
N ASN A 329 -5.73 3.02 -14.65
CA ASN A 329 -5.85 1.78 -13.86
C ASN A 329 -4.66 0.81 -14.07
N LYS A 330 -3.60 1.22 -14.79
CA LYS A 330 -2.42 0.39 -15.06
C LYS A 330 -1.84 -0.24 -13.79
N GLY A 331 -1.63 0.55 -12.74
CA GLY A 331 -1.08 0.06 -11.47
C GLY A 331 -1.93 -1.05 -10.84
N PHE A 332 -3.26 -0.86 -10.81
CA PHE A 332 -4.20 -1.87 -10.31
C PHE A 332 -4.14 -3.18 -11.12
N LEU A 333 -4.15 -3.10 -12.45
CA LEU A 333 -4.11 -4.28 -13.33
C LEU A 333 -2.77 -5.03 -13.20
N VAL A 334 -1.65 -4.29 -13.13
CA VAL A 334 -0.32 -4.87 -12.89
C VAL A 334 -0.26 -5.56 -11.53
N CYS A 335 -0.77 -4.94 -10.47
CA CYS A 335 -0.82 -5.55 -9.14
C CYS A 335 -1.64 -6.84 -9.15
N LYS A 336 -2.85 -6.81 -9.73
CA LYS A 336 -3.72 -7.99 -9.88
C LYS A 336 -3.03 -9.11 -10.66
N LYS A 337 -2.30 -8.78 -11.73
CA LYS A 337 -1.57 -9.76 -12.53
C LYS A 337 -0.36 -10.33 -11.78
N LYS A 338 0.39 -9.52 -11.03
CA LYS A 338 1.48 -9.98 -10.16
C LYS A 338 0.99 -10.96 -9.11
N MET A 339 -0.13 -10.66 -8.45
CA MET A 339 -0.71 -11.52 -7.41
C MET A 339 -1.29 -12.83 -7.95
N SER A 340 -1.70 -12.87 -9.22
CA SER A 340 -2.21 -14.10 -9.85
C SER A 340 -1.13 -14.91 -10.57
N THR A 341 0.11 -14.40 -10.66
CA THR A 341 1.22 -15.09 -11.33
C THR A 341 2.06 -15.85 -10.31
N SER A 342 2.12 -17.17 -10.44
CA SER A 342 2.93 -18.01 -9.56
C SER A 342 4.43 -17.96 -9.90
N PRO A 343 5.33 -18.25 -8.94
CA PRO A 343 6.77 -18.39 -9.22
C PRO A 343 7.06 -19.40 -10.34
N GLU A 344 6.32 -20.51 -10.39
CA GLU A 344 6.46 -21.55 -11.42
C GLU A 344 6.11 -20.99 -12.81
N ASN A 345 4.98 -20.28 -12.94
CA ASN A 345 4.58 -19.65 -14.19
C ASN A 345 5.55 -18.54 -14.63
N MET A 346 6.10 -17.80 -13.66
CA MET A 346 7.10 -16.75 -13.92
C MET A 346 8.43 -17.34 -14.43
N CYS A 347 8.82 -18.51 -13.90
CA CYS A 347 10.12 -19.14 -14.11
C CYS A 347 10.10 -20.38 -15.00
N ILE A 348 9.06 -20.60 -15.82
CA ILE A 348 8.85 -21.86 -16.57
C ILE A 348 10.03 -22.31 -17.45
N LEU A 349 10.94 -21.39 -17.82
CA LEU A 349 12.16 -21.66 -18.60
C LEU A 349 13.43 -21.09 -17.93
N CYS A 350 13.36 -20.79 -16.63
CA CYS A 350 14.49 -20.23 -15.88
C CYS A 350 15.19 -21.34 -15.08
N PRO A 351 16.52 -21.24 -14.85
CA PRO A 351 17.21 -22.14 -13.94
C PRO A 351 16.56 -22.16 -12.54
N ALA A 352 16.57 -23.32 -11.89
CA ALA A 352 15.89 -23.54 -10.61
C ALA A 352 16.22 -22.50 -9.50
N PRO A 353 17.47 -22.02 -9.35
CA PRO A 353 17.81 -20.97 -8.39
C PRO A 353 16.97 -19.70 -8.48
N PHE A 354 16.60 -19.26 -9.69
CA PHE A 354 15.75 -18.07 -9.86
C PHE A 354 14.33 -18.30 -9.34
N ARG A 355 13.76 -19.49 -9.60
CA ARG A 355 12.46 -19.87 -9.07
C ARG A 355 12.47 -19.94 -7.55
N GLN A 356 13.48 -20.60 -6.98
CA GLN A 356 13.65 -20.72 -5.54
C GLN A 356 13.79 -19.35 -4.87
N PHE A 357 14.61 -18.44 -5.44
CA PHE A 357 14.75 -17.09 -4.93
C PHE A 357 13.41 -16.34 -4.89
N ILE A 358 12.62 -16.38 -5.98
CA ILE A 358 11.28 -15.78 -6.01
C ILE A 358 10.38 -16.39 -4.95
N GLU A 359 10.36 -17.72 -4.83
CA GLU A 359 9.54 -18.43 -3.84
C GLU A 359 9.86 -18.00 -2.40
N TYR A 360 11.13 -17.75 -2.08
CA TYR A 360 11.50 -17.22 -0.77
C TYR A 360 11.03 -15.78 -0.57
N VAL A 361 11.36 -14.86 -1.49
CA VAL A 361 11.17 -13.42 -1.25
C VAL A 361 9.70 -12.99 -1.27
N VAL A 362 8.84 -13.61 -2.10
CA VAL A 362 7.41 -13.25 -2.17
C VAL A 362 6.61 -13.69 -0.94
N ASN A 363 7.20 -14.53 -0.07
CA ASN A 363 6.56 -15.04 1.14
C ASN A 363 7.10 -14.38 2.43
N LEU A 364 8.07 -13.45 2.32
CA LEU A 364 8.61 -12.72 3.47
C LEU A 364 7.53 -11.87 4.17
N LYS A 365 7.50 -11.93 5.50
CA LYS A 365 6.67 -11.02 6.31
C LYS A 365 7.28 -9.63 6.36
N PHE A 366 6.48 -8.64 6.76
CA PHE A 366 6.88 -7.23 6.77
C PHE A 366 8.15 -6.96 7.60
N ASP A 367 8.26 -7.57 8.77
CA ASP A 367 9.37 -7.41 9.73
C ASP A 367 10.36 -8.58 9.74
N GLU A 368 10.21 -9.54 8.84
CA GLU A 368 11.10 -10.70 8.75
C GLU A 368 12.52 -10.29 8.36
N GLU A 369 13.51 -10.91 8.98
CA GLU A 369 14.92 -10.76 8.61
C GLU A 369 15.20 -11.63 7.38
N PRO A 370 15.58 -11.06 6.22
CA PRO A 370 15.86 -11.87 5.05
C PRO A 370 17.15 -12.70 5.23
N ASN A 371 17.14 -13.95 4.76
CA ASN A 371 18.35 -14.79 4.80
C ASN A 371 19.22 -14.53 3.55
N TYR A 372 19.91 -13.39 3.54
CA TYR A 372 20.75 -12.94 2.41
C TYR A 372 21.80 -13.99 2.01
N ALA A 373 22.45 -14.63 2.98
CA ALA A 373 23.45 -15.66 2.73
C ALA A 373 22.87 -16.86 1.97
N LYS A 374 21.70 -17.35 2.39
CA LYS A 374 20.97 -18.41 1.67
C LYS A 374 20.60 -17.98 0.25
N TYR A 375 20.17 -16.74 0.05
CA TYR A 375 19.79 -16.25 -1.28
C TYR A 375 20.99 -16.14 -2.23
N ILE A 376 22.15 -15.71 -1.72
CA ILE A 376 23.40 -15.69 -2.47
C ILE A 376 23.79 -17.13 -2.87
N SER A 377 23.76 -18.08 -1.93
CA SER A 377 24.22 -19.44 -2.17
C SER A 377 23.37 -20.22 -3.19
N LEU A 378 22.13 -19.79 -3.47
CA LEU A 378 21.31 -20.39 -4.52
C LEU A 378 22.01 -20.34 -5.89
N PHE A 379 22.80 -19.29 -6.14
CA PHE A 379 23.37 -19.01 -7.45
C PHE A 379 24.78 -19.57 -7.65
N ASP A 380 25.43 -20.10 -6.60
CA ASP A 380 26.80 -20.60 -6.64
C ASP A 380 26.98 -21.69 -7.71
N GLY A 381 26.00 -22.57 -7.89
CA GLY A 381 26.03 -23.65 -8.89
C GLY A 381 25.89 -23.18 -10.35
N ILE A 382 25.52 -21.92 -10.59
CA ILE A 382 25.41 -21.34 -11.95
C ILE A 382 26.70 -20.60 -12.33
N VAL A 383 27.40 -20.04 -11.35
CA VAL A 383 28.54 -19.15 -11.59
C VAL A 383 29.83 -19.95 -11.77
N GLY A 384 30.64 -19.58 -12.76
CA GLY A 384 31.93 -20.24 -13.01
C GLY A 384 32.87 -20.23 -11.78
N PRO A 385 33.67 -21.29 -11.58
CA PRO A 385 34.51 -21.46 -10.38
C PRO A 385 35.65 -20.44 -10.31
N ASN A 386 36.06 -19.86 -11.44
CA ASN A 386 37.14 -18.87 -11.50
C ASN A 386 36.56 -17.43 -11.43
N PRO A 387 36.80 -16.66 -10.34
CA PRO A 387 36.29 -15.31 -10.18
C PRO A 387 36.78 -14.31 -11.24
N ASP A 388 38.00 -14.46 -11.74
CA ASP A 388 38.63 -13.47 -12.64
C ASP A 388 37.94 -13.38 -14.00
N ILE A 389 37.40 -14.52 -14.47
CA ILE A 389 36.71 -14.62 -15.76
C ILE A 389 35.21 -14.32 -15.67
N ARG A 390 34.66 -14.14 -14.46
CA ARG A 390 33.23 -13.86 -14.30
C ARG A 390 32.86 -12.56 -15.02
N PRO A 391 31.64 -12.46 -15.56
CA PRO A 391 31.16 -11.24 -16.20
C PRO A 391 30.98 -10.08 -15.23
N ILE A 392 30.74 -10.37 -13.94
CA ILE A 392 30.56 -9.41 -12.85
C ILE A 392 31.39 -9.86 -11.63
N ASN A 393 32.02 -8.91 -10.94
CA ASN A 393 32.74 -9.17 -9.71
C ASN A 393 31.74 -9.48 -8.58
N THR A 394 31.99 -10.59 -7.86
CA THR A 394 31.14 -11.10 -6.78
C THR A 394 31.88 -11.22 -5.44
N ASP A 395 33.11 -10.71 -5.34
CA ASP A 395 33.94 -10.74 -4.12
C ASP A 395 33.32 -9.89 -3.00
N GLY A 396 32.49 -8.93 -3.38
CA GLY A 396 31.68 -8.12 -2.47
C GLY A 396 30.85 -8.97 -1.52
N ALA A 397 30.11 -9.92 -2.08
CA ALA A 397 29.26 -10.86 -1.34
C ALA A 397 30.06 -11.69 -0.32
N GLN A 398 31.27 -12.15 -0.67
CA GLN A 398 32.12 -12.91 0.25
C GLN A 398 32.55 -12.06 1.45
N LYS A 399 32.97 -10.80 1.20
CA LYS A 399 33.43 -9.87 2.25
C LYS A 399 32.32 -9.43 3.20
N VAL A 400 31.08 -9.35 2.72
CA VAL A 400 29.91 -9.06 3.57
C VAL A 400 29.53 -10.28 4.42
N GLY A 401 29.56 -11.49 3.84
CA GLY A 401 29.22 -12.75 4.52
C GLY A 401 30.22 -13.18 5.62
N HIS A 402 31.53 -12.95 5.45
CA HIS A 402 32.56 -13.40 6.40
C HIS A 402 32.52 -12.76 7.81
N LYS A 403 31.68 -11.73 8.05
CA LYS A 403 31.49 -11.16 9.40
C LYS A 403 30.55 -11.98 10.30
N ARG A 404 29.96 -13.07 9.79
CA ARG A 404 29.31 -14.10 10.61
C ARG A 404 29.98 -15.42 10.28
N GLY A 405 30.42 -16.13 11.31
CA GLY A 405 31.11 -17.42 11.18
C GLY A 405 30.31 -18.37 10.29
N ARG A 406 31.05 -19.24 9.60
CA ARG A 406 30.59 -20.34 8.77
C ARG A 406 29.57 -21.17 9.57
N LEU A 407 28.30 -20.78 9.52
CA LEU A 407 27.20 -21.61 9.98
C LEU A 407 27.19 -22.77 9.01
N THR A 408 27.54 -23.95 9.51
CA THR A 408 27.26 -25.21 8.84
C THR A 408 25.81 -25.15 8.39
N MET A 409 25.60 -25.13 7.07
CA MET A 409 24.29 -25.35 6.49
C MET A 409 23.94 -26.80 6.84
N GLU A 410 23.27 -27.00 7.97
CA GLU A 410 22.41 -28.15 8.10
C GLU A 410 21.33 -27.95 7.02
N GLU A 411 21.28 -28.89 6.09
CA GLU A 411 20.15 -29.04 5.18
C GLU A 411 18.93 -29.31 6.07
N ASP A 412 18.24 -28.24 6.49
CA ASP A 412 16.92 -28.31 7.11
C ASP A 412 15.91 -28.77 6.03
N ASP A 413 16.08 -30.01 5.57
CA ASP A 413 15.11 -30.73 4.72
C ASP A 413 13.83 -31.09 5.51
N ASP A 414 13.82 -30.82 6.82
CA ASP A 414 12.69 -31.03 7.74
C ASP A 414 11.90 -29.75 8.09
N GLU A 415 12.12 -28.61 7.42
CA GLU A 415 11.17 -27.50 7.50
C GLU A 415 9.86 -27.90 6.80
N GLN A 416 8.87 -28.32 7.60
CA GLN A 416 7.46 -28.41 7.17
C GLN A 416 7.15 -27.23 6.25
N PRO A 417 6.51 -27.43 5.08
CA PRO A 417 6.32 -26.38 4.09
C PRO A 417 5.73 -25.16 4.78
N LYS A 418 6.55 -24.11 4.96
CA LYS A 418 6.11 -22.85 5.54
C LYS A 418 4.89 -22.43 4.73
N LYS A 419 3.74 -22.25 5.40
CA LYS A 419 2.49 -21.87 4.73
C LYS A 419 2.79 -20.72 3.79
N LYS A 420 2.54 -20.93 2.50
CA LYS A 420 2.74 -19.87 1.50
C LYS A 420 1.88 -18.68 1.90
N VAL A 421 2.51 -17.57 2.28
CA VAL A 421 1.86 -16.40 2.88
C VAL A 421 0.97 -15.69 1.86
N ARG A 422 1.34 -15.78 0.58
CA ARG A 422 0.70 -15.04 -0.52
C ARG A 422 0.10 -15.93 -1.61
N MET A 423 0.54 -17.18 -1.72
CA MET A 423 0.11 -18.10 -2.77
C MET A 423 -1.00 -19.02 -2.24
N GLY A 424 -2.26 -18.65 -2.51
CA GLY A 424 -3.40 -19.55 -2.38
C GLY A 424 -4.35 -19.34 -3.56
N MET A 425 -5.27 -20.29 -3.80
CA MET A 425 -6.13 -20.15 -4.96
C MET A 425 -7.19 -19.06 -4.69
N PRO A 426 -7.37 -18.13 -5.66
CA PRO A 426 -8.59 -17.36 -5.84
C PRO A 426 -9.87 -18.04 -5.32
N ALA A 427 -10.45 -17.55 -4.22
CA ALA A 427 -11.73 -18.05 -3.71
C ALA A 427 -12.72 -16.90 -3.47
N THR A 428 -14.01 -17.20 -3.58
CA THR A 428 -15.08 -16.33 -3.07
C THR A 428 -15.69 -16.99 -1.85
N GLN A 429 -15.64 -16.31 -0.71
CA GLN A 429 -16.06 -16.87 0.57
C GLN A 429 -16.84 -15.83 1.38
N TRP A 430 -17.62 -16.32 2.32
CA TRP A 430 -18.17 -15.51 3.40
C TRP A 430 -17.04 -15.09 4.32
N ILE A 431 -16.98 -13.80 4.63
CA ILE A 431 -16.11 -13.23 5.65
C ILE A 431 -17.02 -12.79 6.79
N SER A 432 -16.87 -13.45 7.94
CA SER A 432 -17.66 -13.15 9.14
C SER A 432 -16.75 -12.66 10.26
N VAL A 433 -17.15 -11.57 10.91
CA VAL A 433 -16.46 -10.96 12.04
C VAL A 433 -17.33 -11.15 13.27
N TYR A 434 -16.76 -11.69 14.33
CA TYR A 434 -17.43 -11.94 15.60
C TYR A 434 -16.81 -11.08 16.69
N ASN A 435 -17.65 -10.45 17.51
CA ASN A 435 -17.21 -9.71 18.68
C ASN A 435 -17.77 -10.37 19.94
N ALA A 436 -16.96 -10.38 20.99
CA ALA A 436 -17.46 -10.74 22.31
C ALA A 436 -18.45 -9.67 22.80
N ARG A 437 -19.59 -10.12 23.29
CA ARG A 437 -20.61 -9.25 23.90
C ARG A 437 -21.20 -9.91 25.12
N ARG A 438 -21.91 -9.13 25.94
CA ARG A 438 -22.79 -9.72 26.96
C ARG A 438 -23.85 -10.59 26.27
N PRO A 439 -24.34 -11.64 26.94
CA PRO A 439 -25.38 -12.49 26.40
C PRO A 439 -26.54 -11.67 25.84
N MET A 440 -26.83 -11.85 24.54
CA MET A 440 -27.91 -11.17 23.83
C MET A 440 -28.57 -12.11 22.82
N LYS A 441 -29.84 -11.84 22.49
CA LYS A 441 -30.55 -12.55 21.41
C LYS A 441 -30.03 -12.03 20.06
N GLN A 442 -29.54 -12.95 19.23
CA GLN A 442 -29.17 -12.70 17.83
C GLN A 442 -29.86 -13.74 16.94
N ARG A 443 -30.33 -13.32 15.77
CA ARG A 443 -30.96 -14.15 14.76
C ARG A 443 -30.28 -13.89 13.42
N TYR A 444 -30.14 -14.93 12.62
CA TYR A 444 -29.68 -14.81 11.25
C TYR A 444 -30.67 -15.46 10.28
N HIS A 445 -30.76 -14.89 9.09
CA HIS A 445 -31.39 -15.50 7.92
C HIS A 445 -30.40 -15.43 6.77
N TYR A 446 -30.34 -16.46 5.93
CA TYR A 446 -29.47 -16.51 4.75
C TYR A 446 -30.18 -17.25 3.63
N ASN A 447 -29.69 -17.10 2.41
CA ASN A 447 -30.37 -17.59 1.20
C ASN A 447 -31.79 -17.01 1.05
N VAL A 448 -31.99 -15.77 1.48
CA VAL A 448 -33.30 -15.09 1.44
C VAL A 448 -33.48 -14.43 0.07
N THR A 449 -34.60 -14.71 -0.58
CA THR A 449 -35.02 -14.04 -1.82
C THR A 449 -35.72 -12.72 -1.53
N ASP A 450 -35.79 -11.82 -2.51
CA ASP A 450 -36.45 -10.52 -2.43
C ASP A 450 -37.87 -10.60 -1.84
N ILE A 451 -38.66 -11.58 -2.28
CA ILE A 451 -40.07 -11.77 -1.90
C ILE A 451 -40.22 -12.16 -0.42
N ARG A 452 -39.22 -12.84 0.16
CA ARG A 452 -39.26 -13.31 1.55
C ARG A 452 -38.62 -12.34 2.53
N LEU A 453 -38.02 -11.26 2.03
CA LEU A 453 -37.25 -10.34 2.85
C LEU A 453 -38.13 -9.66 3.92
N SER A 454 -39.29 -9.12 3.53
CA SER A 454 -40.21 -8.43 4.43
C SER A 454 -40.68 -9.33 5.58
N GLN A 455 -41.07 -10.57 5.26
CA GLN A 455 -41.54 -11.56 6.23
C GLN A 455 -40.51 -11.83 7.34
N HIS A 456 -39.22 -11.94 6.98
CA HIS A 456 -38.16 -12.16 7.96
C HIS A 456 -37.87 -10.92 8.81
N ILE A 457 -37.91 -9.74 8.21
CA ILE A 457 -37.65 -8.47 8.90
C ILE A 457 -38.78 -8.16 9.90
N GLU A 458 -40.04 -8.27 9.47
CA GLU A 458 -41.22 -8.01 10.32
C GLU A 458 -41.25 -8.93 11.54
N LYS A 459 -41.04 -10.23 11.34
CA LYS A 459 -40.93 -11.20 12.43
C LYS A 459 -39.77 -10.89 13.37
N GLY A 460 -38.65 -10.35 12.86
CA GLY A 460 -37.55 -9.89 13.70
C GLY A 460 -37.93 -8.70 14.56
N TYR A 461 -38.66 -7.73 14.01
CA TYR A 461 -39.15 -6.56 14.74
C TYR A 461 -40.16 -6.92 15.84
N GLU A 462 -41.09 -7.84 15.57
CA GLU A 462 -42.01 -8.40 16.58
C GLU A 462 -41.26 -9.02 17.76
N ASP A 463 -40.12 -9.65 17.47
CA ASP A 463 -39.23 -10.28 18.44
C ASP A 463 -38.27 -9.30 19.15
N GLY A 464 -38.36 -7.99 18.87
CA GLY A 464 -37.49 -6.95 19.41
C GLY A 464 -36.05 -6.98 18.87
N LEU A 465 -35.84 -7.54 17.68
CA LEU A 465 -34.55 -7.64 17.02
C LEU A 465 -34.48 -6.65 15.87
N PHE A 466 -33.39 -5.88 15.78
CA PHE A 466 -33.13 -4.98 14.65
C PHE A 466 -31.99 -5.50 13.80
N ILE A 467 -32.02 -5.19 12.50
CA ILE A 467 -30.95 -5.55 11.57
C ILE A 467 -29.68 -4.80 11.97
N SER A 468 -28.59 -5.54 12.16
CA SER A 468 -27.27 -5.01 12.50
C SER A 468 -26.23 -5.17 11.39
N SER A 469 -26.38 -6.18 10.52
CA SER A 469 -25.54 -6.36 9.34
C SER A 469 -26.33 -7.06 8.24
N VAL A 470 -26.05 -6.69 6.99
CA VAL A 470 -26.62 -7.34 5.82
C VAL A 470 -25.50 -7.68 4.83
N ALA A 471 -25.68 -8.75 4.07
CA ALA A 471 -24.78 -9.16 3.00
C ALA A 471 -25.57 -9.83 1.88
N CYS A 472 -24.95 -9.98 0.71
CA CYS A 472 -25.56 -10.65 -0.44
C CYS A 472 -24.55 -11.60 -1.09
N CYS A 473 -25.04 -12.78 -1.46
CA CYS A 473 -24.29 -13.77 -2.24
C CYS A 473 -25.15 -14.21 -3.42
N SER A 474 -24.71 -13.94 -4.66
CA SER A 474 -25.44 -14.33 -5.88
C SER A 474 -26.92 -13.93 -5.91
N ASN A 475 -27.22 -12.70 -5.46
CA ASN A 475 -28.58 -12.13 -5.33
C ASN A 475 -29.44 -12.76 -4.23
N LEU A 476 -28.86 -13.52 -3.31
CA LEU A 476 -29.52 -13.99 -2.10
C LEU A 476 -29.01 -13.24 -0.87
N TRP A 477 -29.94 -12.75 -0.06
CA TRP A 477 -29.64 -11.93 1.10
C TRP A 477 -29.30 -12.78 2.33
N ALA A 478 -28.38 -12.26 3.12
CA ALA A 478 -28.13 -12.66 4.50
C ALA A 478 -28.40 -11.47 5.43
N LEU A 479 -29.26 -11.72 6.43
CA LEU A 479 -29.68 -10.75 7.43
C LEU A 479 -29.16 -11.20 8.80
N ILE A 480 -28.48 -10.30 9.50
CA ILE A 480 -28.12 -10.46 10.92
C ILE A 480 -28.93 -9.46 11.72
N MET A 481 -29.66 -9.95 12.72
CA MET A 481 -30.53 -9.14 13.57
C MET A 481 -30.20 -9.41 15.04
N ASP A 482 -30.06 -8.37 15.87
CA ASP A 482 -29.78 -8.56 17.30
C ASP A 482 -30.52 -7.55 18.19
N ALA A 483 -30.68 -7.94 19.45
CA ALA A 483 -31.30 -7.11 20.50
C ALA A 483 -30.33 -6.05 21.07
N GLY A 484 -29.03 -6.13 20.73
CA GLY A 484 -27.97 -5.29 21.28
C GLY A 484 -27.64 -4.06 20.44
N THR A 485 -28.42 -3.76 19.41
CA THR A 485 -28.19 -2.61 18.51
C THR A 485 -28.49 -1.26 19.14
N GLY A 486 -29.33 -1.22 20.18
CA GLY A 486 -29.81 0.02 20.80
C GLY A 486 -30.61 0.95 19.87
N PHE A 487 -31.07 0.44 18.72
CA PHE A 487 -31.97 1.15 17.83
C PHE A 487 -33.39 1.21 18.44
N THR A 488 -34.10 2.29 18.15
CA THR A 488 -35.49 2.51 18.57
C THR A 488 -36.48 2.38 17.43
N ALA A 489 -36.02 2.60 16.20
CA ALA A 489 -36.81 2.45 14.99
C ALA A 489 -35.87 2.16 13.82
N GLN A 490 -36.37 1.43 12.83
CA GLN A 490 -35.63 1.05 11.63
C GLN A 490 -36.55 1.06 10.42
N VAL A 491 -36.06 1.59 9.31
CA VAL A 491 -36.71 1.57 7.99
C VAL A 491 -35.75 0.92 7.00
N TYR A 492 -36.29 0.29 5.97
CA TYR A 492 -35.48 -0.35 4.94
C TYR A 492 -36.11 -0.17 3.56
N GLU A 493 -35.27 -0.23 2.54
CA GLU A 493 -35.69 -0.25 1.14
C GLU A 493 -34.87 -1.27 0.37
N LEU A 494 -35.57 -2.14 -0.35
CA LEU A 494 -34.99 -2.97 -1.40
C LEU A 494 -35.22 -2.25 -2.73
N SER A 495 -34.16 -1.71 -3.31
CA SER A 495 -34.21 -0.94 -4.55
C SER A 495 -33.53 -1.70 -5.69
N PRO A 496 -34.04 -1.64 -6.93
CA PRO A 496 -33.32 -2.15 -8.10
C PRO A 496 -32.08 -1.32 -8.45
N HIS A 497 -31.93 -0.14 -7.84
CA HIS A 497 -30.77 0.74 -8.02
C HIS A 497 -29.82 0.62 -6.82
N PHE A 498 -28.52 0.67 -7.10
CA PHE A 498 -27.50 0.63 -6.06
C PHE A 498 -27.47 1.97 -5.31
N LEU A 499 -28.01 1.96 -4.09
CA LEU A 499 -28.27 3.13 -3.22
C LEU A 499 -29.24 4.15 -3.85
N HIS A 500 -30.52 3.98 -3.59
CA HIS A 500 -31.58 4.88 -4.03
C HIS A 500 -31.47 6.25 -3.36
N LYS A 501 -30.96 7.25 -4.11
CA LYS A 501 -30.63 8.59 -3.57
C LYS A 501 -31.82 9.31 -2.96
N GLU A 502 -32.97 9.35 -3.64
CA GLU A 502 -34.14 10.12 -3.21
C GLU A 502 -34.71 9.58 -1.89
N TRP A 503 -34.88 8.27 -1.79
CA TRP A 503 -35.35 7.63 -0.56
C TRP A 503 -34.38 7.86 0.61
N ILE A 504 -33.07 7.72 0.40
CA ILE A 504 -32.07 7.97 1.45
C ILE A 504 -32.15 9.42 1.97
N MET A 505 -32.28 10.39 1.07
CA MET A 505 -32.39 11.81 1.43
C MET A 505 -33.65 12.07 2.24
N GLU A 506 -34.80 11.53 1.82
CA GLU A 506 -36.07 11.62 2.55
C GLU A 506 -35.96 11.04 3.97
N GLN A 507 -35.27 9.90 4.12
CA GLN A 507 -35.07 9.28 5.42
C GLN A 507 -34.08 10.05 6.31
N TRP A 508 -33.06 10.70 5.74
CA TRP A 508 -32.17 11.61 6.48
C TRP A 508 -32.91 12.81 7.05
N GLU A 509 -33.85 13.40 6.31
CA GLU A 509 -34.72 14.49 6.82
C GLU A 509 -35.57 14.05 8.02
N LYS A 510 -35.93 12.76 8.04
CA LYS A 510 -36.63 12.13 9.15
C LYS A 510 -35.71 11.69 10.28
N ASN A 511 -34.41 11.99 10.24
CA ASN A 511 -33.38 11.59 11.21
C ASN A 511 -33.12 10.06 11.28
N TYR A 512 -33.41 9.32 10.22
CA TYR A 512 -32.88 7.96 10.07
C TYR A 512 -31.50 8.03 9.45
N TYR A 513 -30.58 7.18 9.87
CA TYR A 513 -29.23 7.11 9.29
C TYR A 513 -28.92 5.71 8.81
N ILE A 514 -28.18 5.60 7.70
CA ILE A 514 -27.73 4.32 7.17
C ILE A 514 -26.94 3.57 8.24
N SER A 515 -27.38 2.35 8.51
CA SER A 515 -26.90 1.49 9.60
C SER A 515 -26.44 0.13 9.09
N ALA A 516 -27.02 -0.37 8.00
CA ALA A 516 -26.55 -1.56 7.29
C ALA A 516 -26.88 -1.42 5.80
N ILE A 517 -25.97 -1.88 4.93
CA ILE A 517 -26.12 -1.83 3.47
C ILE A 517 -25.50 -3.07 2.83
N ALA A 518 -26.14 -3.59 1.80
CA ALA A 518 -25.58 -4.61 0.92
C ALA A 518 -26.10 -4.39 -0.51
N GLY A 519 -25.26 -4.67 -1.49
CA GLY A 519 -25.65 -4.69 -2.90
C GLY A 519 -25.63 -6.11 -3.45
N ALA A 520 -26.48 -6.36 -4.44
CA ALA A 520 -26.52 -7.58 -5.22
C ALA A 520 -25.76 -7.40 -6.54
N ASN A 521 -25.51 -8.50 -7.25
CA ASN A 521 -24.76 -8.48 -8.51
C ASN A 521 -25.55 -7.87 -9.67
N ASN A 522 -26.88 -7.97 -9.61
CA ASN A 522 -27.79 -7.39 -10.59
C ASN A 522 -27.94 -5.86 -10.45
N GLY A 523 -27.22 -5.22 -9.54
CA GLY A 523 -27.30 -3.78 -9.29
C GLY A 523 -28.28 -3.37 -8.20
N SER A 524 -29.11 -4.29 -7.69
CA SER A 524 -30.04 -3.98 -6.59
C SER A 524 -29.31 -3.77 -5.27
N SER A 525 -29.97 -3.10 -4.33
CA SER A 525 -29.44 -2.91 -2.98
C SER A 525 -30.51 -2.97 -1.92
N LEU A 526 -30.11 -3.48 -0.76
CA LEU A 526 -30.87 -3.38 0.47
C LEU A 526 -30.21 -2.33 1.35
N VAL A 527 -30.92 -1.23 1.60
CA VAL A 527 -30.48 -0.15 2.48
C VAL A 527 -31.33 -0.16 3.74
N VAL A 528 -30.67 -0.19 4.89
CA VAL A 528 -31.33 -0.18 6.20
C VAL A 528 -30.89 1.06 6.98
N MET A 529 -31.85 1.90 7.35
CA MET A 529 -31.62 3.14 8.09
C MET A 529 -32.30 3.10 9.46
N SER A 530 -31.59 3.52 10.50
CA SER A 530 -32.03 3.36 11.90
C SER A 530 -31.97 4.66 12.70
N LYS A 531 -32.81 4.74 13.72
CA LYS A 531 -32.79 5.75 14.79
C LYS A 531 -32.30 5.12 16.08
N GLY A 532 -31.48 5.84 16.86
CA GLY A 532 -31.03 5.45 18.19
C GLY A 532 -31.44 6.45 19.27
N ASN A 533 -31.52 6.00 20.52
CA ASN A 533 -31.85 6.88 21.65
C ASN A 533 -30.59 7.49 22.28
N SER A 534 -30.61 8.80 22.56
CA SER A 534 -29.51 9.51 23.25
C SER A 534 -29.46 9.19 24.76
N LEU A 535 -30.60 8.81 25.35
CA LEU A 535 -30.79 8.80 26.81
C LEU A 535 -30.50 7.46 27.53
N LYS A 536 -30.61 6.30 26.86
CA LYS A 536 -30.43 4.98 27.54
C LYS A 536 -28.98 4.67 27.94
N LEU A 537 -28.02 5.51 27.54
CA LEU A 537 -26.60 5.38 27.92
C LEU A 537 -26.28 5.95 29.32
N TYR A 538 -27.17 6.76 29.91
CA TYR A 538 -26.86 7.44 31.17
C TYR A 538 -27.26 6.66 32.43
N SER A 539 -28.16 5.69 32.34
CA SER A 539 -28.66 4.97 33.54
C SER A 539 -27.93 3.65 33.83
N SER A 540 -27.18 3.09 32.88
CA SER A 540 -26.56 1.76 33.04
C SER A 540 -25.05 1.78 33.28
N GLY A 541 -24.37 2.95 33.23
CA GLY A 541 -22.91 3.04 33.40
C GLY A 541 -22.09 2.29 32.34
N ILE A 542 -22.73 1.77 31.27
CA ILE A 542 -22.12 0.89 30.28
C ILE A 542 -22.18 1.56 28.91
N GLY A 543 -21.01 1.89 28.36
CA GLY A 543 -20.86 2.42 27.01
C GLY A 543 -21.12 1.37 25.95
N TYR A 544 -22.37 1.23 25.50
CA TYR A 544 -22.69 0.50 24.27
C TYR A 544 -22.66 1.45 23.07
N PHE A 545 -22.05 1.01 21.97
CA PHE A 545 -22.12 1.65 20.63
C PHE A 545 -23.46 1.40 19.92
N GLY A 546 -24.50 1.01 20.68
CA GLY A 546 -25.81 0.68 20.16
C GLY A 546 -26.71 1.91 20.09
N GLY A 547 -26.69 2.60 18.96
CA GLY A 547 -27.55 3.73 18.63
C GLY A 547 -26.90 4.60 17.55
N THR A 548 -27.66 5.01 16.53
CA THR A 548 -27.19 5.95 15.50
C THR A 548 -27.11 7.36 16.07
N GLN A 549 -26.14 7.63 16.95
CA GLN A 549 -25.82 8.97 17.47
C GLN A 549 -25.02 9.79 16.45
N TYR A 550 -25.36 9.66 15.17
CA TYR A 550 -24.64 10.35 14.11
C TYR A 550 -25.11 11.80 14.04
N LEU A 551 -24.16 12.72 14.07
CA LEU A 551 -24.43 14.15 13.93
C LEU A 551 -24.66 14.52 12.47
N GLN A 552 -23.97 13.80 11.57
CA GLN A 552 -24.02 14.02 10.14
C GLN A 552 -23.56 12.74 9.44
N GLN A 553 -24.14 12.41 8.29
CA GLN A 553 -23.76 11.28 7.47
C GLN A 553 -23.53 11.71 6.02
N SER A 554 -22.61 11.04 5.34
CA SER A 554 -22.32 11.23 3.92
C SER A 554 -21.98 9.87 3.33
N TYR A 555 -22.33 9.63 2.07
CA TYR A 555 -21.93 8.42 1.37
C TYR A 555 -21.35 8.75 0.00
N LYS A 556 -20.55 7.82 -0.54
CA LYS A 556 -20.01 7.89 -1.90
C LYS A 556 -20.10 6.52 -2.57
N VAL A 557 -20.58 6.51 -3.81
CA VAL A 557 -20.51 5.37 -4.72
C VAL A 557 -19.38 5.60 -5.72
N SER A 558 -18.57 4.58 -6.01
CA SER A 558 -17.42 4.69 -6.92
C SER A 558 -17.06 3.34 -7.55
N GLU A 559 -16.52 3.35 -8.76
CA GLU A 559 -16.02 2.15 -9.45
C GLU A 559 -14.71 1.59 -8.86
N SER A 560 -13.99 2.41 -8.09
CA SER A 560 -12.78 2.01 -7.38
C SER A 560 -12.89 2.38 -5.90
N PHE A 561 -12.09 1.73 -5.06
CA PHE A 561 -12.13 1.99 -3.62
C PHE A 561 -11.74 3.46 -3.33
N PRO A 562 -12.65 4.32 -2.80
CA PRO A 562 -12.47 5.77 -2.85
C PRO A 562 -11.63 6.31 -1.68
N PHE A 563 -10.42 5.79 -1.48
CA PHE A 563 -9.58 6.11 -0.31
C PHE A 563 -9.24 7.60 -0.19
N LYS A 564 -8.97 8.31 -1.31
CA LYS A 564 -8.74 9.77 -1.30
C LYS A 564 -9.90 10.54 -0.66
N TRP A 565 -11.14 10.13 -0.95
CA TRP A 565 -12.33 10.73 -0.37
C TRP A 565 -12.47 10.39 1.12
N ILE A 566 -12.21 9.13 1.48
CA ILE A 566 -12.19 8.67 2.88
C ILE A 566 -11.18 9.49 3.70
N ASN A 567 -9.95 9.63 3.21
CA ASN A 567 -8.89 10.37 3.87
C ASN A 567 -9.23 11.86 4.04
N LYS A 568 -9.86 12.49 3.04
CA LYS A 568 -10.41 13.86 3.18
C LYS A 568 -11.47 13.92 4.29
N LYS A 569 -12.39 12.96 4.33
CA LYS A 569 -13.48 12.90 5.30
C LYS A 569 -13.01 12.59 6.74
N TRP A 570 -11.96 11.79 6.91
CA TRP A 570 -11.32 11.61 8.23
C TRP A 570 -10.83 12.92 8.82
N LYS A 571 -10.20 13.79 8.00
CA LYS A 571 -9.76 15.14 8.43
C LYS A 571 -10.93 16.05 8.82
N GLU A 572 -12.12 15.81 8.27
CA GLU A 572 -13.36 16.53 8.60
C GLU A 572 -14.08 15.92 9.84
N GLY A 573 -13.54 14.87 10.46
CA GLY A 573 -14.09 14.21 11.64
C GLY A 573 -15.19 13.18 11.37
N PHE A 574 -15.32 12.73 10.12
CA PHE A 574 -16.18 11.61 9.73
C PHE A 574 -15.41 10.30 9.82
N PHE A 575 -16.10 9.20 10.13
CA PHE A 575 -15.53 7.86 10.13
C PHE A 575 -16.40 6.93 9.30
N VAL A 576 -15.81 5.95 8.62
CA VAL A 576 -16.55 4.90 7.91
C VAL A 576 -17.36 4.08 8.91
N THR A 577 -18.66 3.99 8.68
CA THR A 577 -19.60 3.25 9.55
C THR A 577 -20.31 2.11 8.82
N ALA A 578 -20.37 2.15 7.49
CA ALA A 578 -20.87 1.03 6.70
C ALA A 578 -20.21 1.03 5.32
N MET A 579 -20.08 -0.16 4.73
CA MET A 579 -19.58 -0.37 3.38
C MET A 579 -20.42 -1.44 2.70
N ALA A 580 -20.62 -1.29 1.39
CA ALA A 580 -21.24 -2.31 0.56
C ALA A 580 -20.60 -2.31 -0.82
N THR A 581 -20.87 -3.37 -1.58
CA THR A 581 -20.46 -3.52 -2.96
C THR A 581 -21.63 -3.99 -3.82
N SER A 582 -21.59 -3.67 -5.10
CA SER A 582 -22.49 -4.22 -6.13
C SER A 582 -21.70 -4.34 -7.43
N GLY A 583 -21.36 -5.58 -7.80
CA GLY A 583 -20.39 -5.83 -8.86
C GLY A 583 -19.00 -5.28 -8.50
N SER A 584 -18.46 -4.38 -9.34
CA SER A 584 -17.21 -3.64 -9.10
C SER A 584 -17.37 -2.41 -8.21
N ARG A 585 -18.59 -1.90 -8.07
CA ARG A 585 -18.85 -0.62 -7.40
C ARG A 585 -18.76 -0.75 -5.89
N TRP A 586 -18.14 0.23 -5.27
CA TRP A 586 -18.04 0.42 -3.83
C TRP A 586 -19.04 1.48 -3.38
N ALA A 587 -19.72 1.24 -2.26
CA ALA A 587 -20.45 2.24 -1.52
C ALA A 587 -19.83 2.39 -0.12
N ILE A 588 -19.38 3.59 0.20
CA ILE A 588 -18.79 3.92 1.50
C ILE A 588 -19.67 4.93 2.20
N VAL A 589 -20.11 4.61 3.42
CA VAL A 589 -20.89 5.49 4.28
C VAL A 589 -20.02 5.95 5.43
N MET A 590 -19.92 7.26 5.62
CA MET A 590 -19.16 7.87 6.71
C MET A 590 -20.05 8.75 7.56
N SER A 591 -19.87 8.67 8.87
CA SER A 591 -20.69 9.36 9.86
C SER A 591 -19.82 10.15 10.85
N ARG A 592 -20.24 11.37 11.19
CA ARG A 592 -19.67 12.18 12.28
C ARG A 592 -20.35 11.79 13.59
N GLY A 593 -19.57 11.74 14.67
CA GLY A 593 -20.10 11.29 15.98
C GLY A 593 -20.17 9.78 16.14
N ALA A 594 -19.53 9.00 15.25
CA ALA A 594 -19.51 7.53 15.31
C ALA A 594 -18.78 6.94 16.55
N GLY A 595 -18.15 7.78 17.37
CA GLY A 595 -17.51 7.37 18.62
C GLY A 595 -16.14 6.69 18.44
N PHE A 596 -15.50 6.86 17.29
CA PHE A 596 -14.12 6.43 17.05
C PHE A 596 -13.11 7.56 17.32
N SER A 597 -11.92 7.18 17.78
CA SER A 597 -10.77 8.09 17.93
C SER A 597 -9.84 8.01 16.73
N ASP A 598 -9.72 6.81 16.14
CA ASP A 598 -8.85 6.55 15.00
C ASP A 598 -9.44 5.45 14.11
N GLN A 599 -9.10 5.45 12.82
CA GLN A 599 -9.59 4.50 11.84
C GLN A 599 -8.64 4.33 10.66
N VAL A 600 -8.52 3.09 10.19
CA VAL A 600 -7.60 2.68 9.14
C VAL A 600 -8.31 1.70 8.19
N VAL A 601 -7.72 1.49 7.02
CA VAL A 601 -8.23 0.56 5.99
C VAL A 601 -7.17 -0.47 5.66
N GLU A 602 -7.59 -1.72 5.59
CA GLU A 602 -6.85 -2.82 4.99
C GLU A 602 -7.53 -3.20 3.67
N LEU A 603 -6.88 -2.93 2.54
CA LEU A 603 -7.36 -3.24 1.19
C LEU A 603 -6.42 -4.23 0.52
N ASP A 604 -6.95 -5.35 0.03
CA ASP A 604 -6.13 -6.41 -0.58
C ASP A 604 -6.91 -7.14 -1.67
N PHE A 605 -6.22 -7.73 -2.65
CA PHE A 605 -6.83 -8.67 -3.62
C PHE A 605 -7.08 -10.05 -3.01
N LEU A 606 -6.53 -10.26 -1.81
CA LEU A 606 -6.65 -11.44 -0.95
C LEU A 606 -7.27 -11.02 0.39
N TYR A 607 -7.18 -11.89 1.40
CA TYR A 607 -7.55 -11.54 2.76
C TYR A 607 -6.35 -10.94 3.52
N PRO A 608 -6.42 -9.70 4.03
CA PRO A 608 -5.27 -8.98 4.61
C PRO A 608 -4.96 -9.42 6.05
N SER A 609 -4.59 -10.69 6.25
CA SER A 609 -4.34 -11.25 7.59
C SER A 609 -3.20 -10.57 8.35
N GLU A 610 -2.07 -10.29 7.68
CA GLU A 610 -0.91 -9.63 8.30
C GLU A 610 -1.29 -8.25 8.85
N GLY A 611 -1.99 -7.43 8.06
CA GLY A 611 -2.44 -6.11 8.48
C GLY A 611 -3.41 -6.18 9.65
N ILE A 612 -4.45 -7.03 9.56
CA ILE A 612 -5.44 -7.20 10.64
C ILE A 612 -4.76 -7.54 11.97
N HIS A 613 -3.84 -8.52 11.98
CA HIS A 613 -3.19 -8.96 13.22
C HIS A 613 -2.34 -7.85 13.85
N ARG A 614 -1.54 -7.12 13.05
CA ARG A 614 -0.73 -6.01 13.56
C ARG A 614 -1.60 -4.89 14.15
N ARG A 615 -2.73 -4.60 13.49
CA ARG A 615 -3.67 -3.56 13.95
C ARG A 615 -4.40 -3.97 15.23
N TRP A 616 -4.73 -5.26 15.39
CA TRP A 616 -5.31 -5.79 16.63
C TRP A 616 -4.40 -5.59 17.84
N ASP A 617 -3.10 -5.83 17.67
CA ASP A 617 -2.09 -5.59 18.72
C ASP A 617 -2.00 -4.10 19.11
N SER A 618 -2.31 -3.19 18.17
CA SER A 618 -2.38 -1.74 18.40
C SER A 618 -3.77 -1.23 18.86
N GLY A 619 -4.68 -2.14 19.23
CA GLY A 619 -6.00 -1.79 19.78
C GLY A 619 -7.09 -1.45 18.75
N PHE A 620 -6.81 -1.56 17.45
CA PHE A 620 -7.84 -1.44 16.42
C PHE A 620 -8.75 -2.67 16.41
N ARG A 621 -9.99 -2.52 15.98
CA ARG A 621 -10.92 -3.63 15.74
C ARG A 621 -11.66 -3.43 14.43
N ILE A 622 -11.94 -4.52 13.72
CA ILE A 622 -12.71 -4.49 12.47
C ILE A 622 -14.13 -4.01 12.79
N THR A 623 -14.55 -2.94 12.11
CA THR A 623 -15.88 -2.32 12.30
C THR A 623 -16.73 -2.33 11.04
N SER A 624 -16.13 -2.53 9.87
CA SER A 624 -16.88 -2.68 8.62
C SER A 624 -16.08 -3.51 7.62
N THR A 625 -16.77 -4.36 6.86
CA THR A 625 -16.16 -5.21 5.84
C THR A 625 -17.00 -5.18 4.58
N ALA A 626 -16.35 -5.09 3.41
CA ALA A 626 -16.98 -5.23 2.11
C ALA A 626 -15.99 -5.83 1.13
N ALA A 627 -16.48 -6.54 0.11
CA ALA A 627 -15.62 -7.17 -0.87
C ALA A 627 -16.27 -7.15 -2.26
N THR A 628 -15.47 -6.90 -3.27
CA THR A 628 -15.83 -7.14 -4.68
C THR A 628 -15.32 -8.53 -5.09
N TYR A 629 -15.44 -8.85 -6.37
CA TYR A 629 -14.79 -10.03 -6.96
C TYR A 629 -13.26 -9.93 -6.99
N ASP A 630 -12.73 -8.71 -6.91
CA ASP A 630 -11.30 -8.46 -7.07
C ASP A 630 -10.59 -8.13 -5.76
N GLN A 631 -11.25 -7.45 -4.82
CA GLN A 631 -10.63 -6.95 -3.59
C GLN A 631 -11.54 -7.10 -2.38
N ALA A 632 -10.94 -7.30 -1.22
CA ALA A 632 -11.57 -7.19 0.09
C ALA A 632 -11.06 -5.93 0.79
N ALA A 633 -11.99 -5.17 1.40
CA ALA A 633 -11.70 -4.02 2.23
C ALA A 633 -12.22 -4.26 3.66
N LEU A 634 -11.34 -4.07 4.64
CA LEU A 634 -11.68 -4.08 6.05
C LEU A 634 -11.33 -2.73 6.65
N VAL A 635 -12.31 -2.10 7.28
CA VAL A 635 -12.10 -0.90 8.09
C VAL A 635 -11.89 -1.34 9.52
N LEU A 636 -10.80 -0.87 10.12
CA LEU A 636 -10.52 -1.09 11.54
C LEU A 636 -10.51 0.24 12.27
N SER A 637 -11.14 0.28 13.45
CA SER A 637 -11.30 1.51 14.23
C SER A 637 -10.90 1.31 15.68
N ILE A 638 -10.41 2.38 16.31
CA ILE A 638 -10.22 2.46 17.76
C ILE A 638 -11.44 3.17 18.36
N PRO A 639 -12.21 2.50 19.25
CA PRO A 639 -13.34 3.14 19.93
C PRO A 639 -12.85 4.15 20.99
N ARG A 640 -13.51 5.31 21.10
CA ARG A 640 -13.21 6.33 22.13
C ARG A 640 -13.43 5.83 23.55
N LYS A 641 -14.34 4.89 23.73
CA LYS A 641 -14.58 4.20 24.99
C LYS A 641 -14.10 2.77 24.83
N LYS A 642 -13.15 2.35 25.67
CA LYS A 642 -12.64 0.97 25.65
C LYS A 642 -13.79 0.01 25.97
N PRO A 643 -14.05 -1.00 25.12
CA PRO A 643 -15.04 -2.02 25.43
C PRO A 643 -14.56 -2.86 26.62
N THR A 644 -15.52 -3.50 27.29
CA THR A 644 -15.24 -4.35 28.47
C THR A 644 -14.54 -5.64 28.08
N ASP A 645 -14.85 -6.17 26.90
CA ASP A 645 -14.15 -7.29 26.27
C ASP A 645 -13.75 -6.86 24.86
N GLU A 646 -12.47 -7.02 24.55
CA GLU A 646 -11.90 -6.65 23.25
C GLU A 646 -11.73 -7.85 22.31
N THR A 647 -12.24 -9.03 22.69
CA THR A 647 -12.11 -10.25 21.88
C THR A 647 -12.88 -10.11 20.57
N GLN A 648 -12.16 -10.25 19.45
CA GLN A 648 -12.70 -10.26 18.11
C GLN A 648 -12.11 -11.44 17.34
N GLU A 649 -12.95 -12.12 16.56
CA GLU A 649 -12.54 -13.23 15.71
C GLU A 649 -13.04 -13.03 14.28
N THR A 650 -12.31 -13.59 13.33
CA THR A 650 -12.66 -13.57 11.92
C THR A 650 -12.69 -14.98 11.37
N LEU A 651 -13.70 -15.30 10.57
CA LEU A 651 -13.86 -16.61 9.95
C LEU A 651 -14.16 -16.46 8.47
N ARG A 652 -13.50 -17.29 7.65
CA ARG A 652 -13.76 -17.42 6.21
C ARG A 652 -14.33 -18.80 5.91
N THR A 653 -15.45 -18.86 5.21
CA THR A 653 -16.12 -20.11 4.83
C THR A 653 -16.69 -20.03 3.42
N SER A 654 -16.63 -21.13 2.66
CA SER A 654 -17.24 -21.19 1.33
C SER A 654 -18.76 -21.06 1.41
N ASP A 655 -19.38 -21.73 2.38
CA ASP A 655 -20.81 -21.62 2.68
C ASP A 655 -21.09 -20.64 3.82
N PHE A 656 -22.35 -20.24 3.97
CA PHE A 656 -22.76 -19.42 5.12
C PHE A 656 -22.44 -20.16 6.43
N PRO A 657 -21.82 -19.52 7.43
CA PRO A 657 -21.19 -20.20 8.58
C PRO A 657 -22.19 -20.66 9.67
N SER A 658 -23.33 -21.24 9.32
CA SER A 658 -24.44 -21.54 10.24
C SER A 658 -24.05 -22.41 11.45
N THR A 659 -23.20 -23.42 11.25
CA THR A 659 -22.70 -24.30 12.32
C THR A 659 -21.79 -23.54 13.28
N HIS A 660 -20.88 -22.74 12.73
CA HIS A 660 -19.94 -21.94 13.51
C HIS A 660 -20.68 -20.86 14.31
N VAL A 661 -21.70 -20.23 13.74
CA VAL A 661 -22.50 -19.20 14.46
C VAL A 661 -23.05 -19.76 15.77
N LYS A 662 -23.61 -20.97 15.76
CA LYS A 662 -24.13 -21.62 16.97
C LYS A 662 -23.03 -21.93 17.98
N GLU A 663 -21.87 -22.39 17.52
CA GLU A 663 -20.69 -22.59 18.38
C GLU A 663 -20.22 -21.27 19.01
N LYS A 664 -20.17 -20.19 18.23
CA LYS A 664 -19.74 -18.86 18.69
C LYS A 664 -20.70 -18.26 19.71
N TRP A 665 -22.02 -18.43 19.53
CA TRP A 665 -23.01 -18.00 20.53
C TRP A 665 -22.79 -18.65 21.90
N SER A 666 -22.39 -19.93 21.95
CA SER A 666 -22.07 -20.59 23.23
C SER A 666 -20.88 -19.97 23.98
N LYS A 667 -20.04 -19.21 23.26
CA LYS A 667 -18.87 -18.49 23.77
C LYS A 667 -19.13 -16.98 23.91
N ASN A 668 -20.39 -16.54 23.81
CA ASN A 668 -20.79 -15.13 23.78
C ASN A 668 -20.13 -14.29 22.65
N LEU A 669 -19.78 -14.96 21.54
CA LEU A 669 -19.28 -14.34 20.33
C LEU A 669 -20.42 -14.20 19.32
N TYR A 670 -20.68 -12.97 18.89
CA TYR A 670 -21.81 -12.63 18.02
C TYR A 670 -21.32 -11.99 16.73
N ILE A 671 -22.00 -12.26 15.61
CA ILE A 671 -21.65 -11.63 14.33
C ILE A 671 -21.82 -10.12 14.47
N ALA A 672 -20.75 -9.38 14.19
CA ALA A 672 -20.71 -7.92 14.18
C ALA A 672 -20.69 -7.35 12.76
N SER A 673 -20.09 -8.08 11.82
CA SER A 673 -20.09 -7.72 10.40
C SER A 673 -19.97 -8.98 9.55
N ILE A 674 -20.60 -8.97 8.38
CA ILE A 674 -20.52 -10.06 7.42
C ILE A 674 -20.52 -9.50 6.00
N CYS A 675 -19.71 -10.08 5.12
CA CYS A 675 -19.76 -9.84 3.68
C CYS A 675 -19.42 -11.12 2.91
N TYR A 676 -19.66 -11.11 1.60
CA TYR A 676 -19.30 -12.19 0.69
C TYR A 676 -18.50 -11.61 -0.47
N GLY A 677 -17.38 -12.23 -0.82
CA GLY A 677 -16.57 -11.78 -1.92
C GLY A 677 -15.18 -12.40 -1.92
N ARG A 678 -14.23 -11.70 -2.53
CA ARG A 678 -12.88 -12.23 -2.77
C ARG A 678 -12.12 -12.54 -1.49
N THR A 679 -11.52 -13.74 -1.45
CA THR A 679 -10.66 -14.27 -0.37
C THR A 679 -9.60 -15.23 -0.96
N VAL A 680 -8.95 -16.02 -0.10
CA VAL A 680 -7.93 -17.03 -0.45
C VAL A 680 -8.27 -18.34 0.23
N SER A 681 -8.17 -19.45 -0.51
CA SER A 681 -8.33 -20.81 0.01
C SER A 681 -7.17 -21.29 0.87
#